data_AF-A0A7J3WX42-F1
#
_entry.id   AF-A0A7J3WX42-F1
#
_cell.length_a   1.000
_cell.length_b   1.000
_cell.length_c   1.000
_cell.angle_alpha   90.00
_cell.angle_beta   90.00
_cell.angle_gamma   90.00
#
_symmetry.space_group_name_H-M   'P 1'
#
loop_
_entity.id
_entity.type
_entity.pdbx_description
1 polymer ?
#
loop_
_entity_poly.entity_id
_entity_poly.type
_entity_poly.pdbx_seq_one_letter_code
_entity_poly.pdbx_strand_id
1 'polypeptide(L)'
;MEKPKIETGSLLDMLGYSYYFFDQPEEAPEIADKSFEEIIPELLKGSTKKTMELVGKKLYKHQLESLQALREGSNIILKSGTGSGKTEAWFLYTAEKKIKTLSIYPTLALAYDQLNRLSQYCLDLNMKIMILDAARKQELISRQGLRNVKRMVSESDLIVTNPAFLLNEVKKTALKGDGLLSPFFQKMGLIVIDDFDFYGPREIALLFSILKMIVKITGVNTQFAFMTAMLANPEEVAEYLTKINGRVTKIISGRAFKAKNRVYIVLGKNLRKLWEEARKFKDKLEQIGVGRDILDSLGDFQLFQQNVYRVWDALRYAGIPAPEPWSDPAEILSSYVYDEAVTLVFTRSIERAEEISRRIIERTGRRERVASHHHLISREIRRGIEDAVRSGLVKVLVSPRTLSQGIDIGEVLRVVHVGLPDSLREFYQREGRKGRRMETESTETVIIPQGSWDYDLLSRGVKTLEKWLNISLEKVVVNPKNNYSTLFESLLKFQSPILRRDLTNEEIDFLKNLGLFNGLELSKAGKRVWSQVNFYEYAPPYGIKRLKIEEDGSTTRLEDVSHCDLVEKFQPGSIDYTSDSVVTLHRLGGGRTVTSVIVEPLKERTLRRYEGTAYALEEYERVKESWGEEPNIWRDYIQGRLHSRVFCVVHPPMEGFGKYVKIPNRVEWVIIGEKKKMMRKGDETLFYRDKRSIVVAAPTYGKYEDYTYGVVIEVGLEEDPELLRLGLAYIMIVLRRVFGIPFETIMYGVIRLGERKFIALHEPESAGLLEKIEWGDVYRGVQAYTPDEIDEILLEALDEYSYSAFISLELNWKIAREYALRALDYIRRREKIILEFMDKLLEIPKPSRSLKIASIQSLYLQLREEFNSGIYVLSVYDGEGSVSCSGITEFSKPDHNYLKIQEAVSRLIDEGFKIVTYNIRILYDYLDLAGLKSLKTFIKGLESTNSLIDAREVLYKSLGCPIELEDVKKILRLSSTSLGEIMRVIEDAKRMIPKLDLIEYISRIRSSQLIEFVEGESRAAYLSYIIGQKKLEETR
;
A
#
# COMPACT_ATOMS: atom_id res chain seq x y z
N MET A 1 -1.88 -43.20 29.83
CA MET A 1 -1.46 -43.42 28.43
C MET A 1 -1.93 -42.22 27.66
N GLU A 2 -1.03 -41.31 27.29
CA GLU A 2 -1.34 -40.19 26.39
C GLU A 2 -1.85 -40.77 25.07
N LYS A 3 -2.97 -40.24 24.56
CA LYS A 3 -3.47 -40.68 23.26
C LYS A 3 -2.60 -40.00 22.20
N PRO A 4 -2.10 -40.73 21.19
CA PRO A 4 -1.27 -40.12 20.16
C PRO A 4 -2.03 -39.01 19.43
N LYS A 5 -1.35 -37.88 19.16
CA LYS A 5 -1.87 -36.80 18.31
C LYS A 5 -2.31 -37.38 16.96
N ILE A 6 -3.47 -36.92 16.47
CA ILE A 6 -3.99 -37.40 15.18
C ILE A 6 -3.15 -36.75 14.07
N GLU A 7 -2.57 -37.55 13.18
CA GLU A 7 -1.90 -37.06 11.96
C GLU A 7 -2.92 -36.98 10.81
N THR A 8 -3.02 -35.85 10.12
CA THR A 8 -4.04 -35.65 9.09
C THR A 8 -3.89 -36.62 7.92
N GLY A 9 -2.67 -36.91 7.44
CA GLY A 9 -2.45 -37.84 6.32
C GLY A 9 -3.03 -39.22 6.61
N SER A 10 -2.63 -39.82 7.73
CA SER A 10 -3.13 -41.10 8.23
C SER A 10 -4.66 -41.11 8.41
N LEU A 11 -5.25 -40.00 8.88
CA LEU A 11 -6.70 -39.85 8.99
C LEU A 11 -7.40 -39.84 7.62
N LEU A 12 -6.87 -39.07 6.66
CA LEU A 12 -7.45 -38.97 5.32
C LEU A 12 -7.40 -40.33 4.61
N ASP A 13 -6.28 -41.04 4.72
CA ASP A 13 -6.12 -42.39 4.15
C ASP A 13 -7.14 -43.37 4.77
N MET A 14 -7.31 -43.36 6.09
CA MET A 14 -8.31 -44.19 6.80
C MET A 14 -9.74 -43.90 6.33
N LEU A 15 -10.06 -42.63 6.12
CA LEU A 15 -11.37 -42.19 5.65
C LEU A 15 -11.57 -42.36 4.14
N GLY A 16 -10.54 -42.76 3.38
CA GLY A 16 -10.59 -42.95 1.93
C GLY A 16 -10.52 -41.64 1.12
N TYR A 17 -9.95 -40.59 1.68
CA TYR A 17 -9.71 -39.31 1.00
C TYR A 17 -8.35 -39.31 0.30
N SER A 18 -8.34 -38.94 -0.99
CA SER A 18 -7.10 -38.60 -1.67
C SER A 18 -6.73 -37.14 -1.40
N TYR A 19 -5.42 -36.89 -1.27
CA TYR A 19 -4.89 -35.56 -1.00
C TYR A 19 -3.57 -35.32 -1.73
N TYR A 20 -3.27 -34.05 -1.97
CA TYR A 20 -1.93 -33.60 -2.35
C TYR A 20 -1.21 -33.09 -1.11
N PHE A 21 0.06 -33.47 -0.96
CA PHE A 21 0.86 -33.20 0.23
C PHE A 21 2.19 -32.57 -0.13
N PHE A 22 2.57 -31.55 0.63
CA PHE A 22 3.91 -30.98 0.61
C PHE A 22 4.26 -30.37 1.99
N ASP A 23 5.55 -30.31 2.27
CA ASP A 23 6.09 -29.71 3.49
C ASP A 23 6.50 -28.25 3.25
N GLN A 24 6.20 -27.39 4.21
CA GLN A 24 6.85 -26.09 4.37
C GLN A 24 7.91 -26.18 5.46
N PRO A 25 9.13 -25.66 5.22
CA PRO A 25 10.25 -25.80 6.13
C PRO A 25 10.02 -25.08 7.46
N GLU A 26 10.68 -25.57 8.51
CA GLU A 26 10.72 -24.87 9.80
C GLU A 26 11.61 -23.61 9.72
N GLU A 27 11.25 -22.60 10.50
CA GLU A 27 12.07 -21.41 10.73
C GLU A 27 12.16 -21.18 12.24
N ALA A 28 13.37 -21.01 12.76
CA ALA A 28 13.57 -20.66 14.17
C ALA A 28 14.27 -19.30 14.30
N PRO A 29 13.91 -18.47 15.30
CA PRO A 29 14.67 -17.29 15.64
C PRO A 29 16.04 -17.67 16.21
N GLU A 30 17.06 -16.87 15.90
CA GLU A 30 18.37 -16.99 16.54
C GLU A 30 18.27 -16.62 18.02
N ILE A 31 18.84 -17.43 18.92
CA ILE A 31 18.83 -17.23 20.36
C ILE A 31 20.10 -16.49 20.78
N ALA A 32 19.98 -15.53 21.69
CA ALA A 32 21.09 -14.79 22.29
C ALA A 32 21.57 -15.46 23.59
N ASP A 33 22.75 -15.08 24.06
CA ASP A 33 23.33 -15.65 25.30
C ASP A 33 22.73 -15.11 26.60
N LYS A 34 21.91 -14.06 26.53
CA LYS A 34 21.29 -13.43 27.70
C LYS A 34 19.86 -13.90 27.94
N SER A 35 19.44 -13.95 29.20
CA SER A 35 18.08 -14.25 29.62
C SER A 35 17.26 -13.01 30.01
N PHE A 36 15.93 -13.13 30.04
CA PHE A 36 15.04 -12.01 30.38
C PHE A 36 15.31 -11.46 31.80
N GLU A 37 15.57 -12.34 32.75
CA GLU A 37 15.90 -12.01 34.15
C GLU A 37 17.25 -11.31 34.31
N GLU A 38 18.23 -11.58 33.43
CA GLU A 38 19.51 -10.86 33.42
C GLU A 38 19.34 -9.41 32.95
N ILE A 39 18.33 -9.12 32.13
CA ILE A 39 18.05 -7.77 31.64
C ILE A 39 17.14 -7.01 32.62
N ILE A 40 16.11 -7.66 33.15
CA ILE A 40 15.16 -7.08 34.10
C ILE A 40 15.06 -8.00 35.33
N PRO A 41 15.96 -7.84 36.31
CA PRO A 41 15.98 -8.67 37.52
C PRO A 41 14.68 -8.59 38.33
N GLU A 42 13.92 -7.49 38.21
CA GLU A 42 12.61 -7.33 38.84
C GLU A 42 11.58 -8.36 38.37
N LEU A 43 11.75 -8.97 37.18
CA LEU A 43 10.88 -10.05 36.72
C LEU A 43 10.90 -11.26 37.66
N LEU A 44 11.99 -11.49 38.40
CA LEU A 44 12.09 -12.56 39.41
C LEU A 44 11.10 -12.38 40.57
N LYS A 45 10.67 -11.14 40.82
CA LYS A 45 9.67 -10.80 41.84
C LYS A 45 8.25 -10.83 41.29
N GLY A 46 8.11 -11.03 39.98
CA GLY A 46 6.82 -11.08 39.30
C GLY A 46 6.00 -12.28 39.74
N SER A 47 4.70 -12.06 39.88
CA SER A 47 3.75 -13.08 40.34
C SER A 47 2.75 -13.48 39.25
N THR A 48 2.69 -12.76 38.13
CA THR A 48 1.79 -13.11 37.05
C THR A 48 2.32 -14.27 36.21
N LYS A 49 1.39 -15.05 35.67
CA LYS A 49 1.69 -16.20 34.81
C LYS A 49 2.61 -15.84 33.63
N LYS A 50 2.37 -14.68 32.98
CA LYS A 50 3.16 -14.27 31.80
C LYS A 50 4.59 -13.88 32.13
N THR A 51 4.83 -13.28 33.30
CA THR A 51 6.18 -12.99 33.76
C THR A 51 6.93 -14.28 34.08
N MET A 52 6.29 -15.24 34.76
CA MET A 52 6.90 -16.55 35.02
C MET A 52 7.22 -17.35 33.74
N GLU A 53 6.43 -17.18 32.66
CA GLU A 53 6.72 -17.77 31.35
C GLU A 53 7.98 -17.20 30.67
N LEU A 54 8.46 -16.01 31.09
CA LEU A 54 9.67 -15.35 30.59
C LEU A 54 10.91 -15.61 31.44
N VAL A 55 10.74 -15.75 32.76
CA VAL A 55 11.83 -16.06 33.70
C VAL A 55 12.55 -17.34 33.25
N GLY A 56 13.88 -17.31 33.24
CA GLY A 56 14.74 -18.40 32.74
C GLY A 56 14.83 -18.55 31.22
N LYS A 57 14.03 -17.84 30.40
CA LYS A 57 14.14 -17.91 28.93
C LYS A 57 15.24 -17.00 28.41
N LYS A 58 15.95 -17.48 27.38
CA LYS A 58 16.90 -16.68 26.60
C LYS A 58 16.19 -15.71 25.67
N LEU A 59 16.77 -14.52 25.47
CA LEU A 59 16.30 -13.56 24.47
C LEU A 59 16.56 -14.10 23.07
N TYR A 60 15.76 -13.68 22.10
CA TYR A 60 16.15 -13.77 20.70
C TYR A 60 17.22 -12.73 20.36
N LYS A 61 18.09 -13.05 19.39
CA LYS A 61 19.16 -12.17 18.94
C LYS A 61 18.63 -10.80 18.50
N HIS A 62 17.55 -10.76 17.72
CA HIS A 62 16.94 -9.49 17.30
C HIS A 62 16.35 -8.69 18.47
N GLN A 63 15.92 -9.34 19.57
CA GLN A 63 15.47 -8.64 20.78
C GLN A 63 16.65 -7.97 21.49
N LEU A 64 17.77 -8.70 21.64
CA LEU A 64 18.97 -8.16 22.26
C LEU A 64 19.60 -7.04 21.43
N GLU A 65 19.68 -7.21 20.10
CA GLU A 65 20.16 -6.18 19.18
C GLU A 65 19.28 -4.93 19.23
N SER A 66 17.96 -5.10 19.30
CA SER A 66 17.01 -3.98 19.44
C SER A 66 17.22 -3.23 20.74
N LEU A 67 17.38 -3.95 21.86
CA LEU A 67 17.68 -3.36 23.15
C LEU A 67 19.01 -2.60 23.15
N GLN A 68 20.07 -3.16 22.56
CA GLN A 68 21.38 -2.51 22.46
C GLN A 68 21.31 -1.23 21.62
N ALA A 69 20.67 -1.29 20.45
CA ALA A 69 20.47 -0.12 19.59
C ALA A 69 19.70 1.00 20.31
N LEU A 70 18.64 0.65 21.04
CA LEU A 70 17.87 1.62 21.83
C LEU A 70 18.70 2.21 22.98
N ARG A 71 19.51 1.40 23.69
CA ARG A 71 20.43 1.87 24.75
C ARG A 71 21.48 2.85 24.23
N GLU A 72 21.95 2.65 23.01
CA GLU A 72 22.88 3.57 22.33
C GLU A 72 22.21 4.86 21.84
N GLY A 73 20.88 5.00 22.02
CA GLY A 73 20.13 6.17 21.61
C GLY A 73 19.69 6.18 20.15
N SER A 74 19.82 5.05 19.44
CA SER A 74 19.35 4.90 18.06
C SER A 74 17.83 4.74 18.00
N ASN A 75 17.22 5.11 16.87
CA ASN A 75 15.91 4.58 16.47
C ASN A 75 16.07 3.14 15.96
N ILE A 76 14.99 2.36 15.92
CA ILE A 76 15.01 1.01 15.36
C ILE A 76 13.87 0.78 14.37
N ILE A 77 14.16 -0.01 13.34
CA ILE A 77 13.16 -0.68 12.49
C ILE A 77 13.40 -2.18 12.66
N LEU A 78 12.50 -2.88 13.35
CA LEU A 78 12.54 -4.33 13.50
C LEU A 78 11.67 -4.99 12.44
N LYS A 79 12.32 -5.64 11.47
CA LYS A 79 11.71 -6.47 10.44
C LYS A 79 11.56 -7.90 10.96
N SER A 80 10.37 -8.27 11.40
CA SER A 80 10.09 -9.62 11.89
C SER A 80 8.61 -10.02 11.77
N GLY A 81 8.37 -11.30 11.48
CA GLY A 81 7.02 -11.86 11.39
C GLY A 81 6.29 -11.94 12.73
N THR A 82 5.01 -12.32 12.70
CA THR A 82 4.20 -12.55 13.91
C THR A 82 4.80 -13.68 14.77
N GLY A 83 4.60 -13.64 16.09
CA GLY A 83 5.12 -14.68 17.00
C GLY A 83 6.63 -14.61 17.30
N SER A 84 7.37 -13.67 16.72
CA SER A 84 8.82 -13.51 16.93
C SER A 84 9.23 -12.72 18.19
N GLY A 85 8.27 -12.37 19.05
CA GLY A 85 8.55 -11.56 20.24
C GLY A 85 8.90 -10.09 19.95
N LYS A 86 8.26 -9.48 18.93
CA LYS A 86 8.41 -8.05 18.56
C LYS A 86 8.07 -7.12 19.73
N THR A 87 7.03 -7.43 20.50
CA THR A 87 6.62 -6.59 21.64
C THR A 87 7.71 -6.52 22.70
N GLU A 88 8.32 -7.65 23.04
CA GLU A 88 9.41 -7.73 24.00
C GLU A 88 10.64 -6.95 23.54
N ALA A 89 10.95 -6.91 22.23
CA ALA A 89 12.14 -6.23 21.70
C ALA A 89 12.22 -4.74 22.08
N TRP A 90 11.11 -4.00 22.06
CA TRP A 90 11.07 -2.61 22.52
C TRP A 90 10.73 -2.49 24.00
N PHE A 91 9.87 -3.36 24.53
CA PHE A 91 9.40 -3.27 25.92
C PHE A 91 10.53 -3.47 26.93
N LEU A 92 11.52 -4.31 26.60
CA LEU A 92 12.71 -4.51 27.43
C LEU A 92 13.41 -3.18 27.75
N TYR A 93 13.53 -2.28 26.78
CA TYR A 93 14.15 -0.97 26.97
C TYR A 93 13.26 -0.04 27.82
N THR A 94 11.96 -0.01 27.54
CA THR A 94 10.97 0.74 28.33
C THR A 94 11.00 0.35 29.80
N ALA A 95 11.04 -0.95 30.10
CA ALA A 95 11.06 -1.48 31.44
C ALA A 95 12.41 -1.23 32.15
N GLU A 96 13.54 -1.57 31.51
CA GLU A 96 14.87 -1.43 32.11
C GLU A 96 15.20 0.02 32.47
N LYS A 97 14.89 0.96 31.57
CA LYS A 97 15.21 2.38 31.78
C LYS A 97 14.06 3.19 32.40
N LYS A 98 12.89 2.57 32.60
CA LYS A 98 11.64 3.23 33.01
C LYS A 98 11.32 4.46 32.16
N ILE A 99 11.52 4.33 30.85
CA ILE A 99 11.29 5.41 29.89
C ILE A 99 9.80 5.53 29.58
N LYS A 100 9.26 6.75 29.68
CA LYS A 100 7.89 7.03 29.26
C LYS A 100 7.70 6.72 27.78
N THR A 101 6.83 5.76 27.49
CA THR A 101 6.68 5.17 26.17
C THR A 101 5.24 5.32 25.65
N LEU A 102 5.09 5.77 24.41
CA LEU A 102 3.81 5.77 23.68
C LEU A 102 3.83 4.63 22.66
N SER A 103 2.94 3.65 22.81
CA SER A 103 2.78 2.58 21.83
C SER A 103 1.53 2.78 21.00
N ILE A 104 1.67 2.69 19.68
CA ILE A 104 0.61 2.90 18.71
C ILE A 104 0.32 1.56 18.05
N TYR A 105 -0.92 1.09 18.16
CA TYR A 105 -1.40 -0.13 17.51
C TYR A 105 -2.43 0.22 16.44
N PRO A 106 -2.50 -0.54 15.32
CA PRO A 106 -3.48 -0.27 14.28
C PRO A 106 -4.92 -0.35 14.76
N THR A 107 -5.22 -1.33 15.62
CA THR A 107 -6.52 -1.46 16.27
C THR A 107 -6.34 -2.06 17.68
N LEU A 108 -6.90 -1.40 18.69
CA LEU A 108 -6.80 -1.88 20.07
C LEU A 108 -7.57 -3.18 20.31
N ALA A 109 -8.61 -3.43 19.51
CA ALA A 109 -9.38 -4.67 19.56
C ALA A 109 -8.56 -5.87 19.10
N LEU A 110 -7.73 -5.70 18.06
CA LEU A 110 -6.90 -6.79 17.53
C LEU A 110 -5.62 -7.00 18.33
N ALA A 111 -5.14 -5.96 19.03
CA ALA A 111 -3.98 -6.05 19.90
C ALA A 111 -4.29 -6.59 21.31
N TYR A 112 -5.53 -7.01 21.61
CA TYR A 112 -5.98 -7.31 22.98
C TYR A 112 -5.05 -8.25 23.76
N ASP A 113 -4.52 -9.29 23.11
CA ASP A 113 -3.56 -10.21 23.73
C ASP A 113 -2.23 -9.51 24.09
N GLN A 114 -1.63 -8.79 23.14
CA GLN A 114 -0.41 -8.02 23.37
C GLN A 114 -0.62 -6.99 24.48
N LEU A 115 -1.79 -6.34 24.54
CA LEU A 115 -2.15 -5.38 25.57
C LEU A 115 -2.34 -6.01 26.95
N ASN A 116 -2.98 -7.17 27.04
CA ASN A 116 -3.12 -7.91 28.29
C ASN A 116 -1.75 -8.35 28.82
N ARG A 117 -0.89 -8.83 27.92
CA ARG A 117 0.47 -9.24 28.24
C ARG A 117 1.31 -8.07 28.76
N LEU A 118 1.30 -6.93 28.06
CA LEU A 118 1.92 -5.69 28.54
C LEU A 118 1.37 -5.24 29.89
N SER A 119 0.06 -5.37 30.11
CA SER A 119 -0.57 -5.00 31.38
C SER A 119 -0.08 -5.87 32.55
N GLN A 120 0.13 -7.17 32.31
CA GLN A 120 0.70 -8.09 33.31
C GLN A 120 2.16 -7.78 33.60
N TYR A 121 2.98 -7.53 32.56
CA TYR A 121 4.38 -7.11 32.75
C TYR A 121 4.46 -5.80 33.54
N CYS A 122 3.66 -4.80 33.19
CA CYS A 122 3.65 -3.53 33.92
C CYS A 122 3.20 -3.70 35.38
N LEU A 123 2.24 -4.58 35.67
CA LEU A 123 1.80 -4.86 37.04
C LEU A 123 2.95 -5.43 37.89
N ASP A 124 3.66 -6.44 37.40
CA ASP A 124 4.77 -7.07 38.12
C ASP A 124 5.99 -6.13 38.26
N LEU A 125 6.20 -5.24 37.30
CA LEU A 125 7.28 -4.25 37.31
C LEU A 125 6.92 -2.95 38.02
N ASN A 126 5.72 -2.85 38.61
CA ASN A 126 5.19 -1.65 39.25
C ASN A 126 5.24 -0.40 38.34
N MET A 127 4.87 -0.59 37.06
CA MET A 127 4.75 0.46 36.05
C MET A 127 3.29 0.78 35.78
N LYS A 128 2.99 2.06 35.54
CA LYS A 128 1.63 2.52 35.23
C LYS A 128 1.37 2.46 33.72
N ILE A 129 0.48 1.55 33.30
CA ILE A 129 0.00 1.46 31.92
C ILE A 129 -1.39 2.09 31.77
N MET A 130 -1.63 2.78 30.65
CA MET A 130 -2.95 3.27 30.27
C MET A 130 -3.27 2.99 28.81
N ILE A 131 -4.41 2.35 28.54
CA ILE A 131 -4.93 2.11 27.19
C ILE A 131 -5.98 3.18 26.88
N LEU A 132 -5.79 3.95 25.81
CA LEU A 132 -6.61 5.10 25.45
C LEU A 132 -7.04 5.08 23.98
N ASP A 133 -8.33 5.31 23.77
CA ASP A 133 -8.94 5.70 22.50
C ASP A 133 -10.02 6.78 22.74
N ALA A 134 -10.75 7.15 21.69
CA ALA A 134 -11.79 8.15 21.78
C ALA A 134 -12.93 7.77 22.75
N ALA A 135 -13.36 6.50 22.75
CA ALA A 135 -14.45 6.01 23.58
C ALA A 135 -14.03 5.93 25.06
N ARG A 136 -12.87 5.33 25.32
CA ARG A 136 -12.29 5.20 26.67
C ARG A 136 -11.97 6.56 27.29
N LYS A 137 -11.52 7.53 26.48
CA LYS A 137 -11.37 8.92 26.92
C LYS A 137 -12.69 9.49 27.44
N GLN A 138 -13.78 9.34 26.69
CA GLN A 138 -15.09 9.87 27.11
C GLN A 138 -15.58 9.18 28.39
N GLU A 139 -15.43 7.85 28.49
CA GLU A 139 -15.78 7.08 29.70
C GLU A 139 -14.99 7.53 30.93
N LEU A 140 -13.67 7.72 30.81
CA LEU A 140 -12.83 8.15 31.93
C LEU A 140 -13.14 9.58 32.36
N ILE A 141 -13.37 10.48 31.40
CA ILE A 141 -13.72 11.87 31.69
C ILE A 141 -15.08 11.96 32.38
N SER A 142 -16.09 11.20 31.95
CA SER A 142 -17.41 11.21 32.60
C SER A 142 -17.38 10.65 34.02
N ARG A 143 -16.52 9.65 34.29
CA ARG A 143 -16.39 9.03 35.62
C ARG A 143 -15.50 9.79 36.59
N GLN A 144 -14.38 10.36 36.12
CA GLN A 144 -13.33 10.88 37.01
C GLN A 144 -13.05 12.37 36.80
N GLY A 145 -13.60 12.99 35.75
CA GLY A 145 -13.37 14.38 35.40
C GLY A 145 -12.05 14.61 34.66
N LEU A 146 -12.04 15.58 33.73
CA LEU A 146 -10.91 15.85 32.83
C LEU A 146 -9.58 16.10 33.55
N ARG A 147 -9.60 16.81 34.68
CA ARG A 147 -8.39 17.15 35.46
C ARG A 147 -7.70 15.89 36.02
N ASN A 148 -8.48 14.94 36.55
CA ASN A 148 -7.94 13.70 37.08
C ASN A 148 -7.39 12.81 35.96
N VAL A 149 -8.10 12.71 34.84
CA VAL A 149 -7.61 11.93 33.69
C VAL A 149 -6.29 12.53 33.15
N LYS A 150 -6.18 13.86 33.02
CA LYS A 150 -4.91 14.52 32.65
C LYS A 150 -3.78 14.21 33.63
N ARG A 151 -4.06 14.16 34.94
CA ARG A 151 -3.08 13.75 35.95
C ARG A 151 -2.63 12.30 35.75
N MET A 152 -3.57 11.37 35.58
CA MET A 152 -3.24 9.96 35.35
C MET A 152 -2.42 9.76 34.06
N VAL A 153 -2.74 10.49 32.99
CA VAL A 153 -1.97 10.50 31.75
C VAL A 153 -0.54 10.97 31.99
N SER A 154 -0.35 12.06 32.72
CA SER A 154 0.98 12.57 33.08
C SER A 154 1.79 11.57 33.92
N GLU A 155 1.13 10.86 34.84
CA GLU A 155 1.73 9.87 35.72
C GLU A 155 2.00 8.50 35.06
N SER A 156 1.42 8.23 33.88
CA SER A 156 1.58 6.94 33.20
C SER A 156 3.02 6.75 32.69
N ASP A 157 3.52 5.52 32.73
CA ASP A 157 4.83 5.12 32.19
C ASP A 157 4.68 4.59 30.76
N LEU A 158 3.58 3.89 30.47
CA LEU A 158 3.25 3.38 29.15
C LEU A 158 1.83 3.81 28.77
N ILE A 159 1.69 4.53 27.66
CA ILE A 159 0.38 4.80 27.06
C ILE A 159 0.27 3.99 25.78
N VAL A 160 -0.82 3.25 25.65
CA VAL A 160 -1.16 2.53 24.43
C VAL A 160 -2.37 3.16 23.75
N THR A 161 -2.26 3.45 22.46
CA THR A 161 -3.34 4.11 21.70
C THR A 161 -3.39 3.68 20.24
N ASN A 162 -4.28 4.29 19.47
CA ASN A 162 -4.39 4.14 18.02
C ASN A 162 -4.07 5.46 17.29
N PRO A 163 -3.69 5.41 16.00
CA PRO A 163 -3.28 6.60 15.26
C PRO A 163 -4.41 7.63 15.08
N ALA A 164 -5.67 7.21 14.96
CA ALA A 164 -6.79 8.14 14.76
C ALA A 164 -7.04 9.02 16.00
N PHE A 165 -6.93 8.43 17.19
CA PHE A 165 -6.96 9.18 18.44
C PHE A 165 -5.73 10.08 18.56
N LEU A 166 -4.54 9.56 18.24
CA LEU A 166 -3.29 10.32 18.30
C LEU A 166 -3.30 11.55 17.40
N LEU A 167 -3.73 11.41 16.14
CA LEU A 167 -3.88 12.52 15.18
C LEU A 167 -4.72 13.65 15.77
N ASN A 168 -5.86 13.32 16.37
CA ASN A 168 -6.75 14.29 17.00
C ASN A 168 -6.13 14.98 18.22
N GLU A 169 -5.35 14.26 19.01
CA GLU A 169 -4.63 14.84 20.16
C GLU A 169 -3.46 15.73 19.72
N VAL A 170 -2.77 15.40 18.62
CA VAL A 170 -1.75 16.27 18.02
C VAL A 170 -2.39 17.55 17.47
N LYS A 171 -3.48 17.45 16.70
CA LYS A 171 -4.24 18.64 16.22
C LYS A 171 -4.64 19.54 17.39
N LYS A 172 -5.21 18.98 18.47
CA LYS A 172 -5.64 19.76 19.65
C LYS A 172 -4.46 20.42 20.37
N THR A 173 -3.39 19.66 20.62
CA THR A 173 -2.19 20.19 21.27
C THR A 173 -1.57 21.32 20.44
N ALA A 174 -1.48 21.18 19.11
CA ALA A 174 -0.94 22.21 18.24
C ALA A 174 -1.80 23.50 18.21
N LEU A 175 -3.13 23.37 18.29
CA LEU A 175 -4.07 24.50 18.21
C LEU A 175 -4.23 25.25 19.54
N LYS A 176 -4.36 24.51 20.65
CA LYS A 176 -4.80 25.04 21.95
C LYS A 176 -3.80 24.80 23.08
N GLY A 177 -2.77 23.99 22.87
CA GLY A 177 -1.80 23.59 23.91
C GLY A 177 -2.37 22.65 24.98
N ASP A 178 -3.67 22.32 24.95
CA ASP A 178 -4.39 21.70 26.07
C ASP A 178 -4.90 20.27 25.79
N GLY A 179 -4.31 19.58 24.81
CA GLY A 179 -4.60 18.17 24.52
C GLY A 179 -4.50 17.28 25.78
N LEU A 180 -5.23 16.17 25.79
CA LEU A 180 -5.20 15.20 26.89
C LEU A 180 -3.81 14.59 27.05
N LEU A 181 -3.16 14.25 25.93
CA LEU A 181 -1.81 13.66 25.90
C LEU A 181 -0.68 14.69 26.03
N SER A 182 -0.99 15.99 26.00
CA SER A 182 -0.01 17.08 26.06
C SER A 182 0.97 16.94 27.26
N PRO A 183 0.52 16.64 28.51
CA PRO A 183 1.44 16.45 29.64
C PRO A 183 2.37 15.25 29.51
N PHE A 184 1.96 14.21 28.78
CA PHE A 184 2.76 13.02 28.54
C PHE A 184 3.82 13.27 27.45
N PHE A 185 3.43 13.95 26.36
CA PHE A 185 4.33 14.28 25.26
C PHE A 185 5.58 15.06 25.70
N GLN A 186 5.47 15.91 26.73
CA GLN A 186 6.60 16.69 27.27
C GLN A 186 7.69 15.85 27.96
N LYS A 187 7.42 14.58 28.29
CA LYS A 187 8.34 13.71 29.04
C LYS A 187 8.60 12.37 28.36
N MET A 188 8.06 12.17 27.16
CA MET A 188 8.12 10.90 26.44
C MET A 188 9.52 10.68 25.87
N GLY A 189 10.08 9.49 26.06
CA GLY A 189 11.40 9.12 25.53
C GLY A 189 11.34 8.15 24.35
N LEU A 190 10.24 7.42 24.18
CA LEU A 190 10.08 6.42 23.11
C LEU A 190 8.67 6.46 22.51
N ILE A 191 8.58 6.42 21.18
CA ILE A 191 7.36 6.08 20.45
C ILE A 191 7.56 4.74 19.74
N VAL A 192 6.60 3.85 19.92
CA VAL A 192 6.55 2.54 19.29
C VAL A 192 5.39 2.50 18.32
N ILE A 193 5.64 2.03 17.10
CA ILE A 193 4.60 1.73 16.12
C ILE A 193 4.62 0.23 15.88
N ASP A 194 3.53 -0.44 16.27
CA ASP A 194 3.37 -1.88 16.01
C ASP A 194 2.65 -2.14 14.68
N ASP A 195 2.98 -3.27 14.05
CA ASP A 195 2.46 -3.69 12.74
C ASP A 195 2.37 -2.55 11.72
N PHE A 196 3.49 -1.86 11.48
CA PHE A 196 3.56 -0.71 10.57
C PHE A 196 3.08 -1.04 9.13
N ASP A 197 3.27 -2.27 8.68
CA ASP A 197 2.79 -2.78 7.39
C ASP A 197 1.29 -3.09 7.34
N PHE A 198 0.54 -2.84 8.42
CA PHE A 198 -0.91 -2.82 8.41
C PHE A 198 -1.46 -1.59 7.68
N TYR A 199 -0.78 -0.46 7.80
CA TYR A 199 -1.27 0.83 7.33
C TYR A 199 -1.13 0.98 5.81
N GLY A 200 -2.14 1.61 5.19
CA GLY A 200 -2.09 2.02 3.80
C GLY A 200 -1.14 3.20 3.55
N PRO A 201 -0.76 3.50 2.29
CA PRO A 201 0.23 4.53 2.00
C PRO A 201 -0.15 5.94 2.51
N ARG A 202 -1.43 6.32 2.41
CA ARG A 202 -1.95 7.59 2.94
C ARG A 202 -1.82 7.66 4.46
N GLU A 203 -2.14 6.56 5.13
CA GLU A 203 -2.09 6.42 6.58
C GLU A 203 -0.65 6.49 7.10
N ILE A 204 0.29 5.87 6.39
CA ILE A 204 1.73 5.96 6.68
C ILE A 204 2.23 7.40 6.53
N ALA A 205 1.84 8.10 5.47
CA ALA A 205 2.17 9.52 5.28
C ALA A 205 1.68 10.38 6.46
N LEU A 206 0.41 10.18 6.87
CA LEU A 206 -0.13 10.86 8.06
C LEU A 206 0.60 10.47 9.34
N LEU A 207 0.95 9.20 9.54
CA LEU A 207 1.66 8.72 10.72
C LEU A 207 3.02 9.41 10.85
N PHE A 208 3.79 9.49 9.76
CA PHE A 208 5.04 10.23 9.72
C PHE A 208 4.89 11.70 10.05
N SER A 209 3.89 12.37 9.48
CA SER A 209 3.62 13.76 9.84
C SER A 209 3.21 13.91 11.31
N ILE A 210 2.40 12.99 11.86
CA ILE A 210 2.06 12.99 13.30
C ILE A 210 3.33 12.94 14.15
N LEU A 211 4.26 12.00 13.87
CA LEU A 211 5.51 11.87 14.62
C LEU A 211 6.37 13.12 14.52
N LYS A 212 6.56 13.63 13.30
CA LYS A 212 7.34 14.85 13.03
C LYS A 212 6.75 16.05 13.78
N MET A 213 5.42 16.18 13.80
CA MET A 213 4.74 17.27 14.49
C MET A 213 4.81 17.12 16.01
N ILE A 214 4.75 15.91 16.57
CA ILE A 214 4.97 15.69 18.00
C ILE A 214 6.36 16.18 18.40
N VAL A 215 7.41 15.80 17.67
CA VAL A 215 8.79 16.23 17.94
C VAL A 215 8.90 17.76 17.83
N LYS A 216 8.34 18.37 16.78
CA LYS A 216 8.36 19.83 16.59
C LYS A 216 7.62 20.61 17.69
N ILE A 217 6.43 20.15 18.09
CA ILE A 217 5.60 20.85 19.08
C ILE A 217 6.21 20.75 20.47
N THR A 218 6.78 19.60 20.80
CA THR A 218 7.28 19.31 22.16
C THR A 218 8.74 19.72 22.35
N GLY A 219 9.54 19.73 21.28
CA GLY A 219 10.99 19.88 21.36
C GLY A 219 11.72 18.70 22.01
N VAL A 220 11.00 17.62 22.35
CA VAL A 220 11.58 16.46 23.04
C VAL A 220 12.22 15.52 22.03
N ASN A 221 13.51 15.25 22.21
CA ASN A 221 14.27 14.32 21.35
C ASN A 221 13.91 12.85 21.63
N THR A 222 12.74 12.44 21.14
CA THR A 222 12.10 11.14 21.34
C THR A 222 12.67 10.09 20.38
N GLN A 223 12.99 8.88 20.87
CA GLN A 223 13.39 7.73 20.04
C GLN A 223 12.17 7.07 19.36
N PHE A 224 12.39 6.44 18.21
CA PHE A 224 11.37 5.69 17.48
C PHE A 224 11.69 4.19 17.38
N ALA A 225 10.68 3.35 17.56
CA ALA A 225 10.76 1.91 17.33
C ALA A 225 9.62 1.45 16.41
N PHE A 226 9.96 1.02 15.20
CA PHE A 226 9.01 0.56 14.19
C PHE A 226 9.06 -0.96 14.10
N MET A 227 7.92 -1.61 14.32
CA MET A 227 7.78 -3.05 14.17
C MET A 227 7.05 -3.35 12.87
N THR A 228 7.65 -4.14 11.98
CA THR A 228 7.06 -4.45 10.67
C THR A 228 7.46 -5.84 10.19
N ALA A 229 6.69 -6.47 9.32
CA ALA A 229 7.10 -7.70 8.64
C ALA A 229 7.44 -7.46 7.16
N MET A 230 6.62 -6.68 6.44
CA MET A 230 6.63 -6.63 4.96
C MET A 230 7.14 -5.32 4.34
N LEU A 231 7.95 -4.53 5.05
CA LEU A 231 8.51 -3.28 4.53
C LEU A 231 9.53 -3.50 3.40
N ALA A 232 9.26 -2.91 2.23
CA ALA A 232 10.06 -3.07 1.01
C ALA A 232 11.41 -2.33 1.05
N ASN A 233 11.37 -1.06 1.51
CA ASN A 233 12.48 -0.10 1.45
C ASN A 233 12.83 0.45 2.85
N PRO A 234 13.28 -0.41 3.78
CA PRO A 234 13.57 -0.01 5.16
C PRO A 234 14.69 1.03 5.28
N GLU A 235 15.63 1.08 4.34
CA GLU A 235 16.74 2.04 4.30
C GLU A 235 16.24 3.47 4.13
N GLU A 236 15.32 3.71 3.19
CA GLU A 236 14.71 5.03 2.99
C GLU A 236 13.90 5.48 4.19
N VAL A 237 13.16 4.54 4.82
CA VAL A 237 12.42 4.82 6.04
C VAL A 237 13.38 5.15 7.18
N ALA A 238 14.49 4.42 7.33
CA ALA A 238 15.51 4.67 8.34
C ALA A 238 16.15 6.05 8.18
N GLU A 239 16.49 6.45 6.94
CA GLU A 239 17.02 7.77 6.65
C GLU A 239 16.01 8.87 7.03
N TYR A 240 14.73 8.67 6.70
CA TYR A 240 13.68 9.62 7.02
C TYR A 240 13.43 9.76 8.52
N LEU A 241 13.36 8.65 9.26
CA LEU A 241 13.21 8.68 10.73
C LEU A 241 14.40 9.39 11.39
N THR A 242 15.61 9.16 10.87
CA THR A 242 16.83 9.85 11.31
C THR A 242 16.72 11.37 11.08
N LYS A 243 16.17 11.81 9.95
CA LYS A 243 15.94 13.24 9.67
C LYS A 243 14.93 13.90 10.61
N ILE A 244 13.97 13.16 11.17
CA ILE A 244 12.95 13.74 12.05
C ILE A 244 13.52 14.16 13.41
N ASN A 245 14.36 13.33 14.04
CA ASN A 245 14.84 13.54 15.41
C ASN A 245 16.37 13.61 15.55
N GLY A 246 17.13 13.46 14.45
CA GLY A 246 18.59 13.50 14.44
C GLY A 246 19.25 12.23 14.99
N ARG A 247 18.51 11.16 15.28
CA ARG A 247 19.04 9.90 15.82
C ARG A 247 19.23 8.88 14.71
N VAL A 248 20.40 8.25 14.65
CA VAL A 248 20.67 7.14 13.71
C VAL A 248 19.59 6.07 13.85
N THR A 249 19.09 5.57 12.74
CA THR A 249 18.08 4.50 12.72
C THR A 249 18.73 3.18 12.29
N LYS A 250 18.68 2.16 13.15
CA LYS A 250 19.20 0.83 12.85
C LYS A 250 18.10 -0.09 12.34
N ILE A 251 18.37 -0.82 11.27
CA ILE A 251 17.48 -1.85 10.72
C ILE A 251 17.92 -3.19 11.30
N ILE A 252 16.99 -3.86 11.97
CA ILE A 252 17.23 -5.14 12.65
C ILE A 252 16.26 -6.14 12.04
N SER A 253 16.76 -7.33 11.71
CA SER A 253 15.93 -8.39 11.13
C SER A 253 15.84 -9.56 12.10
N GLY A 254 14.61 -10.01 12.36
CA GLY A 254 14.32 -11.20 13.16
C GLY A 254 13.60 -12.23 12.32
N ARG A 255 13.87 -13.51 12.58
CA ARG A 255 13.07 -14.62 12.04
C ARG A 255 11.90 -14.88 12.97
N ALA A 256 10.74 -15.17 12.40
CA ALA A 256 9.63 -15.68 13.20
C ALA A 256 9.82 -17.17 13.45
N PHE A 257 9.41 -17.64 14.62
CA PHE A 257 9.29 -19.07 14.82
C PHE A 257 8.15 -19.60 13.97
N LYS A 258 8.45 -20.56 13.11
CA LYS A 258 7.50 -21.37 12.36
C LYS A 258 7.91 -22.83 12.55
N ALA A 259 7.07 -23.59 13.22
CA ALA A 259 7.22 -25.05 13.22
C ALA A 259 7.12 -25.58 11.78
N LYS A 260 7.73 -26.75 11.51
CA LYS A 260 7.54 -27.44 10.23
C LYS A 260 6.05 -27.57 9.93
N ASN A 261 5.59 -27.13 8.77
CA ASN A 261 4.16 -27.12 8.45
C ASN A 261 3.85 -28.12 7.33
N ARG A 262 2.97 -29.07 7.63
CA ARG A 262 2.50 -30.12 6.71
C ARG A 262 1.23 -29.65 6.03
N VAL A 263 1.26 -29.46 4.71
CA VAL A 263 0.12 -28.95 3.95
C VAL A 263 -0.59 -30.09 3.23
N TYR A 264 -1.88 -30.24 3.48
CA TYR A 264 -2.76 -31.22 2.86
C TYR A 264 -3.85 -30.50 2.06
N ILE A 265 -3.92 -30.74 0.76
CA ILE A 265 -5.02 -30.30 -0.11
C ILE A 265 -5.92 -31.52 -0.35
N VAL A 266 -7.13 -31.51 0.19
CA VAL A 266 -8.09 -32.61 0.03
C VAL A 266 -8.66 -32.56 -1.38
N LEU A 267 -8.45 -33.64 -2.16
CA LEU A 267 -8.84 -33.71 -3.57
C LEU A 267 -10.21 -34.39 -3.77
N GLY A 268 -10.67 -35.16 -2.78
CA GLY A 268 -11.96 -35.83 -2.79
C GLY A 268 -11.89 -37.26 -2.28
N LYS A 269 -13.07 -37.82 -1.97
CA LYS A 269 -13.21 -39.19 -1.46
C LYS A 269 -13.24 -40.21 -2.61
N ASN A 270 -12.56 -41.35 -2.43
CA ASN A 270 -12.59 -42.49 -3.35
C ASN A 270 -12.21 -42.17 -4.81
N LEU A 271 -11.23 -41.27 -5.03
CA LEU A 271 -10.82 -40.84 -6.38
C LEU A 271 -10.36 -41.97 -7.30
N ARG A 272 -9.86 -43.09 -6.74
CA ARG A 272 -9.47 -44.25 -7.54
C ARG A 272 -10.64 -44.81 -8.35
N LYS A 273 -11.83 -44.86 -7.76
CA LYS A 273 -13.05 -45.30 -8.44
C LYS A 273 -13.42 -44.32 -9.57
N LEU A 274 -13.36 -43.01 -9.29
CA LEU A 274 -13.61 -41.99 -10.31
C LEU A 274 -12.62 -42.10 -11.48
N TRP A 275 -11.34 -42.36 -11.21
CA TRP A 275 -10.33 -42.57 -12.25
C TRP A 275 -10.63 -43.80 -13.11
N GLU A 276 -10.96 -44.94 -12.50
CA GLU A 276 -11.33 -46.17 -13.21
C GLU A 276 -12.58 -45.99 -14.07
N GLU A 277 -13.55 -45.20 -13.61
CA GLU A 277 -14.73 -44.83 -14.39
C GLU A 277 -14.37 -43.88 -15.54
N ALA A 278 -13.58 -42.83 -15.27
CA ALA A 278 -13.14 -41.85 -16.27
C ALA A 278 -12.39 -42.50 -17.44
N ARG A 279 -11.54 -43.49 -17.16
CA ARG A 279 -10.76 -44.24 -18.16
C ARG A 279 -11.61 -44.93 -19.21
N LYS A 280 -12.82 -45.37 -18.85
CA LYS A 280 -13.75 -46.03 -19.78
C LYS A 280 -14.24 -45.09 -20.88
N PHE A 281 -14.09 -43.77 -20.69
CA PHE A 281 -14.55 -42.75 -21.62
C PHE A 281 -13.40 -42.04 -22.36
N LYS A 282 -12.18 -42.60 -22.33
CA LYS A 282 -11.01 -42.01 -23.00
C LYS A 282 -11.30 -41.64 -24.47
N ASP A 283 -11.84 -42.57 -25.24
CA ASP A 283 -12.12 -42.35 -26.67
C ASP A 283 -13.15 -41.23 -26.89
N LYS A 284 -14.16 -41.13 -26.02
CA LYS A 284 -15.18 -40.07 -26.07
C LYS A 284 -14.58 -38.71 -25.71
N LEU A 285 -13.68 -38.67 -24.73
CA LEU A 285 -12.95 -37.44 -24.36
C LEU A 285 -12.02 -36.99 -25.49
N GLU A 286 -11.34 -37.92 -26.15
CA GLU A 286 -10.52 -37.63 -27.33
C GLU A 286 -11.37 -37.07 -28.49
N GLN A 287 -12.57 -37.62 -28.73
CA GLN A 287 -13.50 -37.15 -29.76
C GLN A 287 -14.00 -35.72 -29.55
N ILE A 288 -14.21 -35.29 -28.30
CA ILE A 288 -14.59 -33.90 -28.01
C ILE A 288 -13.39 -32.93 -28.07
N GLY A 289 -12.18 -33.44 -28.35
CA GLY A 289 -11.00 -32.64 -28.60
C GLY A 289 -10.27 -32.15 -27.36
N VAL A 290 -10.34 -32.88 -26.23
CA VAL A 290 -9.52 -32.55 -25.06
C VAL A 290 -8.02 -32.66 -25.38
N GLY A 291 -7.22 -31.89 -24.65
CA GLY A 291 -5.76 -31.91 -24.68
C GLY A 291 -5.13 -33.17 -24.09
N ARG A 292 -3.81 -33.30 -24.28
CA ARG A 292 -3.02 -34.44 -23.77
C ARG A 292 -2.96 -34.46 -22.25
N ASP A 293 -3.01 -33.30 -21.61
CA ASP A 293 -3.08 -33.16 -20.16
C ASP A 293 -4.18 -34.03 -19.53
N ILE A 294 -5.36 -34.09 -20.14
CA ILE A 294 -6.47 -34.93 -19.72
C ILE A 294 -6.26 -36.38 -20.13
N LEU A 295 -5.85 -36.63 -21.37
CA LEU A 295 -5.68 -38.00 -21.90
C LEU A 295 -4.59 -38.78 -21.15
N ASP A 296 -3.47 -38.13 -20.85
CA ASP A 296 -2.34 -38.70 -20.12
C ASP A 296 -2.73 -38.96 -18.65
N SER A 297 -3.55 -38.07 -18.06
CA SER A 297 -4.12 -38.27 -16.71
C SER A 297 -4.97 -39.54 -16.62
N LEU A 298 -5.63 -39.97 -17.70
CA LEU A 298 -6.35 -41.24 -17.72
C LEU A 298 -5.41 -42.45 -17.75
N GLY A 299 -4.16 -42.28 -18.20
CA GLY A 299 -3.13 -43.32 -18.21
C GLY A 299 -2.42 -43.51 -16.86
N ASP A 300 -2.25 -42.42 -16.09
CA ASP A 300 -1.48 -42.39 -14.85
C ASP A 300 -2.33 -41.82 -13.69
N PHE A 301 -2.48 -42.60 -12.62
CA PHE A 301 -3.27 -42.18 -11.45
C PHE A 301 -2.65 -41.02 -10.67
N GLN A 302 -1.32 -40.90 -10.60
CA GLN A 302 -0.69 -39.74 -9.97
C GLN A 302 -0.95 -38.47 -10.77
N LEU A 303 -0.87 -38.56 -12.10
CA LEU A 303 -1.19 -37.44 -12.97
C LEU A 303 -2.68 -37.09 -12.91
N PHE A 304 -3.56 -38.10 -12.82
CA PHE A 304 -4.98 -37.90 -12.52
C PHE A 304 -5.22 -37.15 -11.22
N GLN A 305 -4.54 -37.52 -10.12
CA GLN A 305 -4.69 -36.81 -8.85
C GLN A 305 -4.30 -35.33 -8.97
N GLN A 306 -3.26 -35.01 -9.75
CA GLN A 306 -2.85 -33.63 -9.99
C GLN A 306 -3.86 -32.82 -10.82
N ASN A 307 -4.64 -33.49 -11.66
CA ASN A 307 -5.56 -32.90 -12.64
C ASN A 307 -7.03 -33.30 -12.42
N VAL A 308 -7.40 -33.81 -11.24
CA VAL A 308 -8.69 -34.47 -11.01
C VAL A 308 -9.89 -33.59 -11.38
N TYR A 309 -9.84 -32.30 -11.02
CA TYR A 309 -10.91 -31.35 -11.31
C TYR A 309 -11.01 -31.04 -12.81
N ARG A 310 -9.89 -31.02 -13.53
CA ARG A 310 -9.85 -30.82 -14.98
C ARG A 310 -10.43 -32.03 -15.72
N VAL A 311 -10.06 -33.24 -15.30
CA VAL A 311 -10.63 -34.48 -15.86
C VAL A 311 -12.12 -34.57 -15.55
N TRP A 312 -12.52 -34.21 -14.33
CA TRP A 312 -13.94 -34.17 -13.94
C TRP A 312 -14.75 -33.17 -14.76
N ASP A 313 -14.23 -31.96 -14.97
CA ASP A 313 -14.85 -30.96 -15.83
C ASP A 313 -15.02 -31.47 -17.27
N ALA A 314 -14.03 -32.19 -17.81
CA ALA A 314 -14.11 -32.78 -19.14
C ALA A 314 -15.18 -33.87 -19.25
N LEU A 315 -15.31 -34.73 -18.24
CA LEU A 315 -16.38 -35.73 -18.19
C LEU A 315 -17.75 -35.05 -18.18
N ARG A 316 -17.92 -34.03 -17.33
CA ARG A 316 -19.17 -33.24 -17.23
C ARG A 316 -19.49 -32.55 -18.56
N TYR A 317 -18.50 -31.94 -19.20
CA TYR A 317 -18.64 -31.29 -20.50
C TYR A 317 -19.04 -32.28 -21.59
N ALA A 318 -18.49 -33.50 -21.58
CA ALA A 318 -18.87 -34.59 -22.48
C ALA A 318 -20.27 -35.19 -22.20
N GLY A 319 -21.03 -34.63 -21.24
CA GLY A 319 -22.32 -35.15 -20.80
C GLY A 319 -22.22 -36.50 -20.08
N ILE A 320 -21.04 -36.85 -19.56
CA ILE A 320 -20.81 -38.08 -18.80
C ILE A 320 -21.12 -37.78 -17.33
N PRO A 321 -22.08 -38.49 -16.70
CA PRO A 321 -22.34 -38.33 -15.29
C PRO A 321 -21.14 -38.86 -14.49
N ALA A 322 -20.29 -37.93 -14.03
CA ALA A 322 -19.17 -38.22 -13.15
C ALA A 322 -19.47 -37.70 -11.74
N PRO A 323 -19.28 -38.52 -10.69
CA PRO A 323 -19.43 -38.04 -9.33
C PRO A 323 -18.43 -36.91 -9.10
N GLU A 324 -18.91 -35.83 -8.46
CA GLU A 324 -18.03 -34.73 -8.07
C GLU A 324 -16.91 -35.26 -7.15
N PRO A 325 -15.67 -34.75 -7.28
CA PRO A 325 -14.63 -34.91 -6.28
C PRO A 325 -15.09 -34.24 -4.97
N TRP A 326 -15.96 -34.93 -4.24
CA TRP A 326 -16.63 -34.39 -3.06
C TRP A 326 -15.80 -34.69 -1.82
N SER A 327 -15.90 -33.78 -0.85
CA SER A 327 -15.41 -33.99 0.51
C SER A 327 -16.44 -33.54 1.51
N ASP A 328 -16.60 -34.30 2.60
CA ASP A 328 -17.44 -33.90 3.72
C ASP A 328 -16.56 -33.31 4.83
N PRO A 329 -16.52 -31.97 5.00
CA PRO A 329 -15.73 -31.34 6.05
C PRO A 329 -16.11 -31.87 7.43
N ALA A 330 -17.40 -32.14 7.69
CA ALA A 330 -17.83 -32.61 9.01
C ALA A 330 -17.29 -34.02 9.32
N GLU A 331 -17.19 -34.90 8.32
CA GLU A 331 -16.60 -36.23 8.49
C GLU A 331 -15.12 -36.16 8.89
N ILE A 332 -14.33 -35.36 8.18
CA ILE A 332 -12.90 -35.18 8.45
C ILE A 332 -12.71 -34.52 9.82
N LEU A 333 -13.47 -33.47 10.11
CA LEU A 333 -13.36 -32.69 11.34
C LEU A 333 -13.84 -33.43 12.59
N SER A 334 -14.77 -34.39 12.45
CA SER A 334 -15.28 -35.19 13.57
C SER A 334 -14.18 -35.95 14.31
N SER A 335 -13.15 -36.44 13.62
CA SER A 335 -12.04 -37.15 14.27
C SER A 335 -11.21 -36.22 15.18
N TYR A 336 -11.06 -34.95 14.82
CA TYR A 336 -10.28 -33.98 15.61
C TYR A 336 -10.90 -33.63 16.96
N VAL A 337 -12.17 -33.97 17.20
CA VAL A 337 -12.82 -33.82 18.52
C VAL A 337 -12.16 -34.69 19.61
N TYR A 338 -11.52 -35.79 19.19
CA TYR A 338 -10.81 -36.71 20.06
C TYR A 338 -9.30 -36.42 20.15
N ASP A 339 -8.82 -35.41 19.43
CA ASP A 339 -7.43 -34.97 19.45
C ASP A 339 -7.11 -34.26 20.78
N GLU A 340 -5.83 -34.25 21.14
CA GLU A 340 -5.35 -33.48 22.28
C GLU A 340 -5.17 -32.00 21.89
N ALA A 341 -4.82 -31.73 20.64
CA ALA A 341 -4.59 -30.39 20.13
C ALA A 341 -5.88 -29.68 19.67
N VAL A 342 -5.85 -28.35 19.68
CA VAL A 342 -6.94 -27.52 19.13
C VAL A 342 -6.80 -27.42 17.61
N THR A 343 -7.92 -27.64 16.91
CA THR A 343 -8.09 -27.41 15.47
C THR A 343 -8.94 -26.17 15.25
N LEU A 344 -8.38 -25.20 14.53
CA LEU A 344 -9.09 -23.99 14.11
C LEU A 344 -9.60 -24.15 12.69
N VAL A 345 -10.91 -24.00 12.49
CA VAL A 345 -11.58 -24.21 11.20
C VAL A 345 -12.12 -22.88 10.68
N PHE A 346 -11.63 -22.44 9.52
CA PHE A 346 -12.13 -21.26 8.83
C PHE A 346 -13.19 -21.62 7.78
N THR A 347 -14.30 -20.89 7.77
CA THR A 347 -15.39 -21.05 6.78
C THR A 347 -15.64 -19.74 6.02
N ARG A 348 -16.41 -19.76 4.94
CA ARG A 348 -16.77 -18.52 4.22
C ARG A 348 -17.89 -17.72 4.90
N SER A 349 -18.79 -18.37 5.63
CA SER A 349 -19.97 -17.73 6.25
C SER A 349 -20.27 -18.25 7.65
N ILE A 350 -21.10 -17.50 8.39
CA ILE A 350 -21.56 -17.84 9.74
C ILE A 350 -22.46 -19.08 9.69
N GLU A 351 -23.37 -19.14 8.73
CA GLU A 351 -24.29 -20.26 8.50
C GLU A 351 -23.50 -21.55 8.34
N ARG A 352 -22.42 -21.51 7.53
CA ARG A 352 -21.55 -22.66 7.31
C ARG A 352 -20.79 -23.06 8.57
N ALA A 353 -20.34 -22.08 9.37
CA ALA A 353 -19.67 -22.36 10.64
C ALA A 353 -20.61 -23.07 11.64
N GLU A 354 -21.84 -22.61 11.74
CA GLU A 354 -22.89 -23.19 12.58
C GLU A 354 -23.33 -24.58 12.09
N GLU A 355 -23.52 -24.75 10.78
CA GLU A 355 -23.86 -26.03 10.17
C GLU A 355 -22.79 -27.10 10.43
N ILE A 356 -21.52 -26.78 10.14
CA ILE A 356 -20.41 -27.71 10.36
C ILE A 356 -20.30 -28.07 11.85
N SER A 357 -20.40 -27.07 12.74
CA SER A 357 -20.38 -27.31 14.18
C SER A 357 -21.49 -28.27 14.61
N ARG A 358 -22.74 -28.04 14.19
CA ARG A 358 -23.87 -28.94 14.50
C ARG A 358 -23.66 -30.35 13.98
N ARG A 359 -23.19 -30.52 12.74
CA ARG A 359 -22.94 -31.84 12.13
C ARG A 359 -21.83 -32.60 12.83
N ILE A 360 -20.77 -31.92 13.26
CA ILE A 360 -19.71 -32.53 14.07
C ILE A 360 -20.27 -32.99 15.43
N ILE A 361 -21.08 -32.16 16.08
CA ILE A 361 -21.70 -32.47 17.38
C ILE A 361 -22.63 -33.68 17.25
N GLU A 362 -23.46 -33.73 16.21
CA GLU A 362 -24.38 -34.84 15.93
C GLU A 362 -23.62 -36.16 15.72
N ARG A 363 -22.51 -36.13 14.96
CA ARG A 363 -21.68 -37.32 14.68
C ARG A 363 -20.92 -37.84 15.89
N THR A 364 -20.48 -36.95 16.78
CA THR A 364 -19.57 -37.30 17.87
C THR A 364 -20.25 -37.41 19.23
N GLY A 365 -21.43 -36.78 19.40
CA GLY A 365 -22.12 -36.61 20.67
C GLY A 365 -21.40 -35.66 21.64
N ARG A 366 -20.38 -34.91 21.19
CA ARG A 366 -19.45 -34.13 22.04
C ARG A 366 -19.64 -32.63 21.91
N ARG A 367 -20.80 -32.12 22.35
CA ARG A 367 -21.12 -30.69 22.28
C ARG A 367 -20.15 -29.81 23.05
N GLU A 368 -19.61 -30.31 24.14
CA GLU A 368 -18.66 -29.60 25.00
C GLU A 368 -17.31 -29.33 24.34
N ARG A 369 -16.99 -30.04 23.24
CA ARG A 369 -15.69 -29.98 22.56
C ARG A 369 -15.71 -29.21 21.25
N VAL A 370 -16.87 -28.70 20.82
CA VAL A 370 -17.05 -28.03 19.53
C VAL A 370 -17.74 -26.69 19.76
N ALA A 371 -17.20 -25.62 19.19
CA ALA A 371 -17.81 -24.30 19.29
C ALA A 371 -17.70 -23.53 17.96
N SER A 372 -18.67 -22.67 17.70
CA SER A 372 -18.63 -21.66 16.66
C SER A 372 -18.23 -20.30 17.25
N HIS A 373 -17.54 -19.46 16.49
CA HIS A 373 -17.14 -18.12 16.92
C HIS A 373 -17.36 -17.09 15.82
N HIS A 374 -18.25 -16.13 16.06
CA HIS A 374 -18.56 -15.04 15.14
C HIS A 374 -19.16 -13.81 15.86
N HIS A 375 -19.30 -12.69 15.15
CA HIS A 375 -19.64 -11.39 15.75
C HIS A 375 -21.09 -11.29 16.26
N LEU A 376 -22.00 -12.13 15.76
CA LEU A 376 -23.38 -12.24 16.25
C LEU A 376 -23.46 -12.92 17.64
N ILE A 377 -22.39 -13.59 18.09
CA ILE A 377 -22.31 -14.13 19.44
C ILE A 377 -21.98 -12.99 20.41
N SER A 378 -22.73 -12.91 21.52
CA SER A 378 -22.52 -11.90 22.55
C SER A 378 -21.09 -11.90 23.07
N ARG A 379 -20.58 -10.73 23.48
CA ARG A 379 -19.19 -10.58 23.96
C ARG A 379 -18.89 -11.49 25.15
N GLU A 380 -19.88 -11.72 26.01
CA GLU A 380 -19.76 -12.59 27.18
C GLU A 380 -19.62 -14.07 26.77
N ILE A 381 -20.45 -14.53 25.84
CA ILE A 381 -20.38 -15.90 25.33
C ILE A 381 -19.07 -16.12 24.55
N ARG A 382 -18.66 -15.16 23.71
CA ARG A 382 -17.37 -15.23 22.99
C ARG A 382 -16.20 -15.40 23.94
N ARG A 383 -16.16 -14.62 25.03
CA ARG A 383 -15.14 -14.78 26.08
C ARG A 383 -15.16 -16.17 26.71
N GLY A 384 -16.35 -16.69 27.03
CA GLY A 384 -16.48 -18.06 27.55
C GLY A 384 -15.95 -19.12 26.59
N ILE A 385 -16.20 -18.97 25.28
CA ILE A 385 -15.66 -19.85 24.24
C ILE A 385 -14.14 -19.72 24.15
N GLU A 386 -13.60 -18.50 24.11
CA GLU A 386 -12.16 -18.24 24.10
C GLU A 386 -11.44 -18.88 25.29
N ASP A 387 -12.03 -18.78 26.49
CA ASP A 387 -11.49 -19.39 27.71
C ASP A 387 -11.59 -20.93 27.67
N ALA A 388 -12.68 -21.48 27.13
CA ALA A 388 -12.84 -22.92 26.95
C ALA A 388 -11.85 -23.51 25.93
N VAL A 389 -11.52 -22.77 24.87
CA VAL A 389 -10.50 -23.17 23.90
C VAL A 389 -9.11 -23.08 24.54
N ARG A 390 -8.81 -21.99 25.25
CA ARG A 390 -7.52 -21.80 25.94
C ARG A 390 -7.24 -22.85 27.01
N SER A 391 -8.28 -23.32 27.70
CA SER A 391 -8.19 -24.42 28.68
C SER A 391 -8.18 -25.81 28.04
N GLY A 392 -8.33 -25.90 26.72
CA GLY A 392 -8.31 -27.16 25.97
C GLY A 392 -9.59 -27.99 26.09
N LEU A 393 -10.68 -27.42 26.61
CA LEU A 393 -12.00 -28.06 26.67
C LEU A 393 -12.62 -28.17 25.26
N VAL A 394 -12.56 -27.07 24.51
CA VAL A 394 -12.97 -27.05 23.09
C VAL A 394 -11.79 -27.49 22.23
N LYS A 395 -12.00 -28.52 21.40
CA LYS A 395 -11.00 -29.09 20.49
C LYS A 395 -11.16 -28.61 19.05
N VAL A 396 -12.40 -28.33 18.64
CA VAL A 396 -12.70 -27.83 17.28
C VAL A 396 -13.43 -26.50 17.39
N LEU A 397 -12.81 -25.44 16.87
CA LEU A 397 -13.36 -24.09 16.86
C LEU A 397 -13.60 -23.65 15.42
N VAL A 398 -14.85 -23.36 15.07
CA VAL A 398 -15.25 -22.99 13.69
C VAL A 398 -15.58 -21.50 13.61
N SER A 399 -14.96 -20.77 12.68
CA SER A 399 -15.17 -19.31 12.54
C SER A 399 -15.08 -18.84 11.09
N PRO A 400 -15.95 -17.93 10.63
CA PRO A 400 -15.87 -17.44 9.26
C PRO A 400 -14.77 -16.40 9.03
N ARG A 401 -14.66 -15.40 9.92
CA ARG A 401 -13.70 -14.29 9.79
C ARG A 401 -13.21 -13.73 11.13
N THR A 402 -13.96 -13.89 12.22
CA THR A 402 -13.65 -13.18 13.48
C THR A 402 -12.37 -13.62 14.19
N LEU A 403 -11.85 -14.81 13.87
CA LEU A 403 -10.62 -15.34 14.46
C LEU A 403 -9.38 -15.17 13.56
N SER A 404 -9.51 -14.56 12.37
CA SER A 404 -8.35 -14.26 11.53
C SER A 404 -7.46 -13.19 12.16
N GLN A 405 -7.97 -12.45 13.15
CA GLN A 405 -7.30 -11.32 13.78
C GLN A 405 -7.16 -11.49 15.31
N GLY A 406 -5.97 -11.17 15.83
CA GLY A 406 -5.67 -10.83 17.22
C GLY A 406 -5.84 -11.83 18.38
N ILE A 407 -6.77 -12.79 18.32
CA ILE A 407 -7.22 -13.50 19.55
C ILE A 407 -6.26 -14.64 19.93
N ASP A 408 -5.87 -14.70 21.21
CA ASP A 408 -5.14 -15.82 21.82
C ASP A 408 -6.12 -16.90 22.29
N ILE A 409 -6.22 -17.95 21.49
CA ILE A 409 -7.00 -19.15 21.76
C ILE A 409 -6.12 -20.32 22.24
N GLY A 410 -4.86 -20.07 22.62
CA GLY A 410 -3.93 -21.10 23.05
C GLY A 410 -3.16 -21.77 21.90
N GLU A 411 -2.65 -22.98 22.14
CA GLU A 411 -1.84 -23.72 21.16
C GLU A 411 -2.73 -24.37 20.10
N VAL A 412 -2.71 -23.79 18.90
CA VAL A 412 -3.34 -24.36 17.72
C VAL A 412 -2.27 -25.13 16.95
N LEU A 413 -2.52 -26.43 16.76
CA LEU A 413 -1.66 -27.31 15.95
C LEU A 413 -2.07 -27.28 14.47
N ARG A 414 -3.37 -27.18 14.23
CA ARG A 414 -3.99 -27.38 12.93
C ARG A 414 -4.90 -26.23 12.57
N VAL A 415 -4.72 -25.70 11.37
CA VAL A 415 -5.68 -24.79 10.72
C VAL A 415 -6.29 -25.51 9.53
N VAL A 416 -7.62 -25.50 9.47
CA VAL A 416 -8.41 -26.07 8.38
C VAL A 416 -9.12 -24.95 7.63
N HIS A 417 -8.87 -24.82 6.33
CA HIS A 417 -9.59 -23.91 5.45
C HIS A 417 -10.70 -24.68 4.75
N VAL A 418 -11.94 -24.47 5.17
CA VAL A 418 -13.13 -24.96 4.48
C VAL A 418 -13.52 -23.90 3.46
N GLY A 419 -12.85 -24.00 2.30
CA GLY A 419 -12.73 -22.96 1.29
C GLY A 419 -11.60 -21.97 1.56
N LEU A 420 -10.81 -21.64 0.53
CA LEU A 420 -9.75 -20.65 0.64
C LEU A 420 -10.35 -19.23 0.75
N PRO A 421 -9.65 -18.31 1.42
CA PRO A 421 -9.92 -16.89 1.26
C PRO A 421 -9.56 -16.42 -0.15
N ASP A 422 -10.18 -15.32 -0.57
CA ASP A 422 -9.99 -14.75 -1.91
C ASP A 422 -8.62 -14.02 -2.03
N SER A 423 -7.93 -13.77 -0.91
CA SER A 423 -6.61 -13.13 -0.88
C SER A 423 -5.57 -13.96 -0.13
N LEU A 424 -4.34 -13.94 -0.64
CA LEU A 424 -3.20 -14.63 -0.01
C LEU A 424 -2.83 -13.99 1.34
N ARG A 425 -2.99 -12.67 1.49
CA ARG A 425 -2.78 -11.97 2.76
C ARG A 425 -3.70 -12.51 3.86
N GLU A 426 -4.98 -12.70 3.57
CA GLU A 426 -5.92 -13.29 4.52
C GLU A 426 -5.57 -14.75 4.84
N PHE A 427 -5.14 -15.54 3.84
CA PHE A 427 -4.65 -16.90 4.05
C PHE A 427 -3.52 -16.94 5.09
N TYR A 428 -2.48 -16.12 4.92
CA TYR A 428 -1.37 -16.06 5.87
C TYR A 428 -1.75 -15.50 7.25
N GLN A 429 -2.72 -14.58 7.34
CA GLN A 429 -3.26 -14.12 8.62
C GLN A 429 -3.96 -15.24 9.41
N ARG A 430 -4.68 -16.12 8.71
CA ARG A 430 -5.31 -17.32 9.26
C ARG A 430 -4.26 -18.35 9.68
N GLU A 431 -3.24 -18.60 8.84
CA GLU A 431 -2.15 -19.52 9.16
C GLU A 431 -1.29 -19.05 10.33
N GLY A 432 -1.13 -17.73 10.53
CA GLY A 432 -0.42 -17.15 11.68
C GLY A 432 -1.08 -17.42 13.05
N ARG A 433 -2.15 -18.22 13.12
CA ARG A 433 -2.83 -18.65 14.34
C ARG A 433 -2.26 -19.94 14.94
N LYS A 434 -1.54 -20.75 14.17
CA LYS A 434 -0.92 -22.01 14.64
C LYS A 434 0.58 -21.89 14.87
N GLY A 435 1.15 -22.87 15.58
CA GLY A 435 2.61 -23.01 15.73
C GLY A 435 3.29 -21.88 16.51
N ARG A 436 2.60 -21.27 17.48
CA ARG A 436 3.09 -20.11 18.24
C ARG A 436 4.04 -20.46 19.40
N ARG A 437 4.31 -21.74 19.65
CA ARG A 437 5.17 -22.20 20.76
C ARG A 437 6.36 -22.96 20.20
N MET A 438 7.55 -22.69 20.75
CA MET A 438 8.81 -23.37 20.39
C MET A 438 8.73 -24.89 20.57
N GLU A 439 7.89 -25.36 21.49
CA GLU A 439 7.70 -26.79 21.81
C GLU A 439 6.85 -27.53 20.76
N THR A 440 6.23 -26.81 19.82
CA THR A 440 5.44 -27.41 18.75
C THR A 440 6.38 -27.91 17.63
N GLU A 441 6.60 -29.22 17.55
CA GLU A 441 7.48 -29.83 16.53
C GLU A 441 6.98 -29.65 15.09
N SER A 442 5.67 -29.79 14.88
CA SER A 442 5.06 -29.64 13.55
C SER A 442 3.64 -29.09 13.64
N THR A 443 3.20 -28.39 12.60
CA THR A 443 1.81 -27.93 12.43
C THR A 443 1.22 -28.49 11.14
N GLU A 444 -0.11 -28.41 11.02
CA GLU A 444 -0.82 -28.90 9.83
C GLU A 444 -1.70 -27.81 9.22
N THR A 445 -1.63 -27.64 7.90
CA THR A 445 -2.62 -26.90 7.09
C THR A 445 -3.48 -27.93 6.37
N VAL A 446 -4.79 -27.83 6.51
CA VAL A 446 -5.72 -28.69 5.74
C VAL A 446 -6.62 -27.80 4.90
N ILE A 447 -6.53 -27.90 3.59
CA ILE A 447 -7.38 -27.17 2.65
C ILE A 447 -8.46 -28.14 2.16
N ILE A 448 -9.72 -27.81 2.44
CA ILE A 448 -10.89 -28.55 1.98
C ILE A 448 -11.60 -27.64 0.97
N PRO A 449 -11.43 -27.87 -0.35
CA PRO A 449 -12.03 -27.06 -1.39
C PRO A 449 -13.57 -27.06 -1.29
N GLN A 450 -14.18 -25.87 -1.34
CA GLN A 450 -15.64 -25.69 -1.25
C GLN A 450 -16.14 -24.48 -2.06
N GLY A 451 -15.29 -23.49 -2.33
CA GLY A 451 -15.65 -22.25 -3.03
C GLY A 451 -15.23 -22.26 -4.50
N SER A 452 -15.93 -21.47 -5.33
CA SER A 452 -15.62 -21.29 -6.76
C SER A 452 -14.13 -20.99 -7.02
N TRP A 453 -13.55 -20.09 -6.21
CA TRP A 453 -12.13 -19.76 -6.25
C TRP A 453 -11.20 -20.97 -6.11
N ASP A 454 -11.52 -21.89 -5.19
CA ASP A 454 -10.72 -23.11 -4.99
C ASP A 454 -10.77 -24.00 -6.23
N TYR A 455 -11.97 -24.18 -6.80
CA TYR A 455 -12.17 -24.96 -8.02
C TYR A 455 -11.49 -24.32 -9.22
N ASP A 456 -11.44 -23.00 -9.32
CA ASP A 456 -10.78 -22.28 -10.42
C ASP A 456 -9.25 -22.39 -10.34
N LEU A 457 -8.68 -22.45 -9.13
CA LEU A 457 -7.27 -22.78 -8.91
C LEU A 457 -6.98 -24.25 -9.24
N LEU A 458 -7.83 -25.17 -8.78
CA LEU A 458 -7.64 -26.61 -8.93
C LEU A 458 -7.93 -27.13 -10.35
N SER A 459 -8.81 -26.46 -11.11
CA SER A 459 -9.02 -26.76 -12.54
C SER A 459 -7.77 -26.46 -13.38
N ARG A 460 -6.96 -25.50 -12.92
CA ARG A 460 -5.62 -25.20 -13.46
C ARG A 460 -4.53 -26.12 -12.89
N GLY A 461 -4.90 -27.12 -12.10
CA GLY A 461 -4.02 -28.15 -11.53
C GLY A 461 -3.61 -27.87 -10.09
N VAL A 462 -3.40 -28.92 -9.30
CA VAL A 462 -3.08 -28.78 -7.86
C VAL A 462 -1.77 -28.03 -7.60
N LYS A 463 -0.80 -28.15 -8.52
CA LYS A 463 0.47 -27.40 -8.46
C LYS A 463 0.25 -25.89 -8.59
N THR A 464 -0.78 -25.46 -9.30
CA THR A 464 -1.12 -24.02 -9.42
C THR A 464 -1.59 -23.46 -8.09
N LEU A 465 -2.36 -24.23 -7.31
CA LEU A 465 -2.71 -23.88 -5.93
C LEU A 465 -1.47 -23.83 -5.03
N GLU A 466 -0.57 -24.80 -5.14
CA GLU A 466 0.72 -24.77 -4.41
C GLU A 466 1.55 -23.53 -4.79
N LYS A 467 1.67 -23.21 -6.08
CA LYS A 467 2.36 -21.99 -6.53
C LYS A 467 1.67 -20.74 -5.96
N TRP A 468 0.34 -20.69 -5.93
CA TRP A 468 -0.42 -19.57 -5.36
C TRP A 468 -0.11 -19.35 -3.88
N LEU A 469 -0.02 -20.43 -3.09
CA LEU A 469 0.38 -20.37 -1.69
C LEU A 469 1.80 -19.82 -1.49
N ASN A 470 2.67 -19.99 -2.48
CA ASN A 470 4.07 -19.58 -2.44
C ASN A 470 4.37 -18.25 -3.16
N ILE A 471 3.35 -17.52 -3.64
CA ILE A 471 3.56 -16.19 -4.23
C ILE A 471 4.14 -15.26 -3.15
N SER A 472 5.11 -14.42 -3.53
CA SER A 472 5.65 -13.40 -2.64
C SER A 472 4.54 -12.46 -2.17
N LEU A 473 4.42 -12.30 -0.85
CA LEU A 473 3.50 -11.34 -0.24
C LEU A 473 3.73 -9.93 -0.80
N GLU A 474 2.65 -9.15 -0.85
CA GLU A 474 2.73 -7.73 -1.17
C GLU A 474 3.70 -7.03 -0.21
N LYS A 475 4.54 -6.15 -0.75
CA LYS A 475 5.42 -5.33 0.09
C LYS A 475 4.79 -3.96 0.29
N VAL A 476 4.96 -3.41 1.49
CA VAL A 476 4.61 -2.02 1.76
C VAL A 476 5.76 -1.15 1.27
N VAL A 477 5.49 -0.34 0.24
CA VAL A 477 6.44 0.64 -0.29
C VAL A 477 6.09 1.99 0.30
N VAL A 478 7.05 2.61 0.97
CA VAL A 478 6.85 3.90 1.63
C VAL A 478 7.52 5.00 0.80
N ASN A 479 6.80 6.09 0.55
CA ASN A 479 7.37 7.32 0.03
C ASN A 479 7.46 8.37 1.17
N PRO A 480 8.64 8.61 1.74
CA PRO A 480 8.78 9.60 2.80
C PRO A 480 8.58 11.06 2.36
N LYS A 481 8.61 11.33 1.05
CA LYS A 481 8.34 12.64 0.43
C LYS A 481 6.91 12.76 -0.12
N ASN A 482 5.99 11.95 0.37
CA ASN A 482 4.61 11.96 -0.08
C ASN A 482 3.94 13.33 0.22
N ASN A 483 3.35 13.94 -0.81
CA ASN A 483 2.69 15.25 -0.78
C ASN A 483 1.43 15.28 0.10
N TYR A 484 0.87 14.13 0.46
CA TYR A 484 -0.16 14.05 1.50
C TYR A 484 0.37 14.47 2.87
N SER A 485 1.64 14.14 3.17
CA SER A 485 2.35 14.63 4.36
C SER A 485 2.47 16.15 4.31
N THR A 486 2.92 16.69 3.16
CA THR A 486 3.03 18.13 2.93
C THR A 486 1.68 18.84 3.11
N LEU A 487 0.60 18.27 2.57
CA LEU A 487 -0.77 18.79 2.73
C LEU A 487 -1.18 18.89 4.20
N PHE A 488 -1.00 17.81 4.97
CA PHE A 488 -1.38 17.83 6.38
C PHE A 488 -0.48 18.75 7.21
N GLU A 489 0.84 18.68 7.03
CA GLU A 489 1.81 19.48 7.78
C GLU A 489 1.63 20.98 7.54
N SER A 490 1.48 21.40 6.28
CA SER A 490 1.27 22.81 5.92
C SER A 490 -0.04 23.36 6.48
N LEU A 491 -1.13 22.59 6.43
CA LEU A 491 -2.40 22.96 7.07
C LEU A 491 -2.29 23.06 8.60
N LEU A 492 -1.63 22.10 9.25
CA LEU A 492 -1.41 22.11 10.70
C LEU A 492 -0.56 23.31 11.12
N LYS A 493 0.56 23.56 10.42
CA LYS A 493 1.43 24.72 10.67
C LYS A 493 0.68 26.03 10.52
N PHE A 494 -0.12 26.16 9.47
CA PHE A 494 -0.91 27.37 9.22
C PHE A 494 -1.90 27.65 10.37
N GLN A 495 -2.58 26.59 10.84
CA GLN A 495 -3.59 26.68 11.89
C GLN A 495 -3.00 26.80 13.30
N SER A 496 -1.81 26.24 13.54
CA SER A 496 -1.16 26.22 14.85
C SER A 496 -0.46 27.54 15.15
N PRO A 497 -0.78 28.23 16.27
CA PRO A 497 -0.06 29.43 16.67
C PRO A 497 1.44 29.20 16.92
N ILE A 498 1.80 27.99 17.35
CA ILE A 498 3.18 27.62 17.70
C ILE A 498 4.00 27.35 16.43
N LEU A 499 3.41 26.62 15.47
CA LEU A 499 4.13 26.18 14.28
C LEU A 499 4.00 27.13 13.08
N ARG A 500 3.21 28.21 13.18
CA ARG A 500 2.97 29.13 12.05
C ARG A 500 4.26 29.77 11.50
N ARG A 501 5.28 29.92 12.34
CA ARG A 501 6.60 30.46 11.94
C ARG A 501 7.42 29.48 11.10
N ASP A 502 7.11 28.19 11.17
CA ASP A 502 7.77 27.11 10.42
C ASP A 502 7.14 26.86 9.04
N LEU A 503 6.10 27.63 8.68
CA LEU A 503 5.44 27.51 7.39
C LEU A 503 6.31 28.16 6.31
N THR A 504 6.75 27.37 5.34
CA THR A 504 7.64 27.86 4.26
C THR A 504 6.86 28.48 3.11
N ASN A 505 7.53 29.29 2.27
CA ASN A 505 6.91 29.83 1.05
C ASN A 505 6.49 28.71 0.08
N GLU A 506 7.30 27.65 -0.05
CA GLU A 506 6.97 26.46 -0.85
C GLU A 506 5.69 25.78 -0.35
N GLU A 507 5.50 25.64 0.96
CA GLU A 507 4.28 25.09 1.55
C GLU A 507 3.05 25.99 1.31
N ILE A 508 3.24 27.31 1.36
CA ILE A 508 2.18 28.28 1.04
C ILE A 508 1.79 28.15 -0.44
N ASP A 509 2.77 28.11 -1.34
CA ASP A 509 2.52 28.00 -2.77
C ASP A 509 1.91 26.64 -3.15
N PHE A 510 2.32 25.56 -2.47
CA PHE A 510 1.65 24.26 -2.55
C PHE A 510 0.16 24.34 -2.19
N LEU A 511 -0.19 25.00 -1.07
CA LEU A 511 -1.59 25.18 -0.67
C LEU A 511 -2.37 26.10 -1.63
N LYS A 512 -1.73 27.12 -2.21
CA LYS A 512 -2.33 27.97 -3.25
C LYS A 512 -2.63 27.18 -4.51
N ASN A 513 -1.69 26.37 -4.99
CA ASN A 513 -1.84 25.54 -6.19
C ASN A 513 -3.00 24.53 -6.04
N LEU A 514 -3.27 24.05 -4.83
CA LEU A 514 -4.44 23.22 -4.51
C LEU A 514 -5.75 24.00 -4.29
N GLY A 515 -5.73 25.33 -4.38
CA GLY A 515 -6.90 26.20 -4.13
C GLY A 515 -7.36 26.23 -2.67
N LEU A 516 -6.48 25.88 -1.73
CA LEU A 516 -6.79 25.77 -0.30
C LEU A 516 -6.51 27.05 0.47
N PHE A 517 -5.84 28.02 -0.16
CA PHE A 517 -5.38 29.24 0.46
C PHE A 517 -5.63 30.46 -0.44
N ASN A 518 -6.18 31.54 0.12
CA ASN A 518 -6.54 32.76 -0.61
C ASN A 518 -5.56 33.93 -0.33
N GLY A 519 -4.37 33.66 0.19
CA GLY A 519 -3.35 34.68 0.50
C GLY A 519 -3.30 35.13 1.96
N LEU A 520 -4.45 35.18 2.66
CA LEU A 520 -4.55 35.58 4.08
C LEU A 520 -5.10 34.47 4.99
N GLU A 521 -6.08 33.72 4.50
CA GLU A 521 -6.73 32.63 5.23
C GLU A 521 -6.94 31.40 4.36
N LEU A 522 -7.26 30.27 5.00
CA LEU A 522 -7.74 29.09 4.29
C LEU A 522 -9.04 29.40 3.55
N SER A 523 -9.12 28.96 2.30
CA SER A 523 -10.33 29.03 1.49
C SER A 523 -11.45 28.17 2.12
N LYS A 524 -12.69 28.28 1.62
CA LYS A 524 -13.78 27.37 2.03
C LYS A 524 -13.38 25.89 1.81
N ALA A 525 -12.66 25.61 0.73
CA ALA A 525 -12.10 24.29 0.47
C ALA A 525 -11.05 23.93 1.53
N GLY A 526 -10.08 24.80 1.82
CA GLY A 526 -9.07 24.56 2.85
C GLY A 526 -9.64 24.27 4.24
N LYS A 527 -10.66 25.03 4.66
CA LYS A 527 -11.38 24.79 5.94
C LYS A 527 -12.06 23.41 5.97
N ARG A 528 -12.61 22.97 4.83
CA ARG A 528 -13.21 21.63 4.68
C ARG A 528 -12.16 20.53 4.67
N VAL A 529 -11.04 20.71 3.97
CA VAL A 529 -9.91 19.75 3.99
C VAL A 529 -9.44 19.54 5.42
N TRP A 530 -9.20 20.62 6.16
CA TRP A 530 -8.76 20.54 7.54
C TRP A 530 -9.68 19.72 8.46
N SER A 531 -11.00 19.84 8.27
CA SER A 531 -12.00 19.11 9.05
C SER A 531 -12.17 17.65 8.62
N GLN A 532 -11.87 17.32 7.37
CA GLN A 532 -12.06 15.98 6.79
C GLN A 532 -10.81 15.09 6.86
N VAL A 533 -9.61 15.65 7.00
CA VAL A 533 -8.37 14.85 7.20
C VAL A 533 -8.45 14.09 8.52
N ASN A 534 -8.89 12.84 8.45
CA ASN A 534 -8.83 11.86 9.52
C ASN A 534 -7.92 10.70 9.09
N PHE A 535 -7.56 9.83 10.03
CA PHE A 535 -6.50 8.84 9.80
C PHE A 535 -6.92 7.73 8.81
N TYR A 536 -8.00 7.00 9.13
CA TYR A 536 -8.47 5.87 8.31
C TYR A 536 -9.29 6.30 7.08
N GLU A 537 -9.82 7.52 7.09
CA GLU A 537 -10.65 8.00 5.99
C GLU A 537 -10.57 9.52 5.88
N TYR A 538 -10.52 10.05 4.66
CA TYR A 538 -10.78 11.46 4.43
C TYR A 538 -12.30 11.68 4.40
N ALA A 539 -12.88 11.94 5.57
CA ALA A 539 -14.32 12.09 5.75
C ALA A 539 -14.63 12.77 7.08
N PRO A 540 -15.89 13.20 7.33
CA PRO A 540 -16.33 13.51 8.68
C PRO A 540 -16.03 12.35 9.66
N PRO A 541 -15.80 12.64 10.96
CA PRO A 541 -15.40 11.64 11.95
C PRO A 541 -16.53 10.69 12.39
N TYR A 542 -17.66 10.66 11.67
CA TYR A 542 -18.81 9.82 11.97
C TYR A 542 -19.21 9.05 10.71
N GLY A 543 -19.63 7.80 10.88
CA GLY A 543 -20.15 6.97 9.80
C GLY A 543 -21.62 7.24 9.48
N ILE A 544 -22.12 6.53 8.48
CA ILE A 544 -23.49 6.58 7.99
C ILE A 544 -24.26 5.39 8.59
N LYS A 545 -25.40 5.64 9.21
CA LYS A 545 -26.14 4.60 9.96
C LYS A 545 -26.54 3.44 9.04
N ARG A 546 -26.30 2.20 9.45
CA ARG A 546 -26.78 1.00 8.75
C ARG A 546 -27.92 0.35 9.52
N LEU A 547 -29.07 0.19 8.89
CA LEU A 547 -30.28 -0.35 9.51
C LEU A 547 -30.76 -1.56 8.73
N LYS A 548 -30.89 -2.71 9.39
CA LYS A 548 -31.51 -3.91 8.84
C LYS A 548 -32.98 -3.94 9.20
N ILE A 549 -33.85 -4.11 8.22
CA ILE A 549 -35.28 -4.33 8.43
C ILE A 549 -35.57 -5.80 8.17
N GLU A 550 -36.11 -6.50 9.17
CA GLU A 550 -36.50 -7.91 9.08
C GLU A 550 -37.92 -8.05 8.48
N GLU A 551 -38.33 -9.29 8.16
CA GLU A 551 -39.65 -9.55 7.54
C GLU A 551 -40.85 -9.19 8.42
N ASP A 552 -40.68 -9.23 9.74
CA ASP A 552 -41.69 -8.82 10.71
C ASP A 552 -41.75 -7.29 10.89
N GLY A 553 -40.92 -6.54 10.15
CA GLY A 553 -40.79 -5.10 10.23
C GLY A 553 -39.90 -4.60 11.36
N SER A 554 -39.33 -5.50 12.18
CA SER A 554 -38.37 -5.12 13.22
C SER A 554 -37.12 -4.52 12.59
N THR A 555 -36.54 -3.51 13.25
CA THR A 555 -35.34 -2.81 12.77
C THR A 555 -34.19 -3.03 13.72
N THR A 556 -33.09 -3.59 13.21
CA THR A 556 -31.84 -3.78 13.95
C THR A 556 -30.78 -2.82 13.44
N ARG A 557 -30.09 -2.12 14.35
CA ARG A 557 -28.95 -1.28 13.97
C ARG A 557 -27.71 -2.14 13.82
N LEU A 558 -27.05 -2.01 12.67
CA LEU A 558 -25.77 -2.63 12.38
C LEU A 558 -24.64 -1.60 12.54
N GLU A 559 -23.38 -2.04 12.39
CA GLU A 559 -22.23 -1.14 12.35
C GLU A 559 -22.39 -0.08 11.26
N ASP A 560 -22.00 1.16 11.57
CA ASP A 560 -22.13 2.29 10.65
C ASP A 560 -21.20 2.10 9.44
N VAL A 561 -21.65 2.54 8.26
CA VAL A 561 -20.90 2.47 6.99
C VAL A 561 -19.97 3.68 6.88
N SER A 562 -18.74 3.48 6.40
CA SER A 562 -17.83 4.58 6.09
C SER A 562 -18.34 5.43 4.91
N HIS A 563 -17.83 6.64 4.72
CA HIS A 563 -18.27 7.47 3.59
C HIS A 563 -17.80 6.91 2.23
N CYS A 564 -16.66 6.22 2.21
CA CYS A 564 -16.09 5.53 1.08
C CYS A 564 -16.87 4.24 0.78
N ASP A 565 -17.16 3.42 1.79
CA ASP A 565 -17.95 2.19 1.60
C ASP A 565 -19.37 2.49 1.11
N LEU A 566 -19.97 3.63 1.53
CA LEU A 566 -21.22 4.09 0.93
C LEU A 566 -21.10 4.13 -0.60
N VAL A 567 -20.05 4.79 -1.09
CA VAL A 567 -19.81 4.98 -2.53
C VAL A 567 -19.42 3.67 -3.21
N GLU A 568 -18.61 2.83 -2.59
CA GLU A 568 -18.02 1.66 -3.24
C GLU A 568 -18.81 0.36 -3.09
N LYS A 569 -19.67 0.25 -2.07
CA LYS A 569 -20.24 -1.05 -1.66
C LYS A 569 -21.71 -0.98 -1.28
N PHE A 570 -22.19 0.13 -0.74
CA PHE A 570 -23.53 0.21 -0.14
C PHE A 570 -24.49 1.09 -0.93
N GLN A 571 -24.64 0.84 -2.23
CA GLN A 571 -25.64 1.50 -3.08
C GLN A 571 -26.92 0.64 -3.21
N PRO A 572 -28.11 1.23 -3.46
CA PRO A 572 -29.33 0.46 -3.70
C PRO A 572 -29.11 -0.62 -4.78
N GLY A 573 -29.48 -1.87 -4.45
CA GLY A 573 -29.20 -3.06 -5.26
C GLY A 573 -27.93 -3.83 -4.87
N SER A 574 -27.06 -3.28 -4.02
CA SER A 574 -25.84 -3.97 -3.59
C SER A 574 -26.13 -5.03 -2.54
N ILE A 575 -25.42 -6.15 -2.59
CA ILE A 575 -25.51 -7.25 -1.63
C ILE A 575 -24.60 -6.94 -0.43
N ASP A 576 -25.19 -6.85 0.76
CA ASP A 576 -24.48 -6.79 2.03
C ASP A 576 -24.21 -8.20 2.56
N TYR A 577 -23.02 -8.70 2.25
CA TYR A 577 -22.54 -10.02 2.68
C TYR A 577 -22.37 -10.15 4.20
N THR A 578 -22.30 -9.04 4.95
CA THR A 578 -22.13 -9.10 6.41
C THR A 578 -23.44 -9.43 7.14
N SER A 579 -24.58 -9.26 6.46
CA SER A 579 -25.91 -9.51 7.02
C SER A 579 -26.82 -10.31 6.09
N ASP A 580 -26.28 -10.95 5.05
CA ASP A 580 -27.00 -11.70 4.01
C ASP A 580 -28.22 -10.94 3.47
N SER A 581 -28.00 -9.65 3.21
CA SER A 581 -29.06 -8.70 2.88
C SER A 581 -28.75 -8.01 1.55
N VAL A 582 -29.74 -7.32 1.00
CA VAL A 582 -29.58 -6.38 -0.12
C VAL A 582 -29.86 -4.97 0.39
N VAL A 583 -29.05 -4.00 -0.04
CA VAL A 583 -29.32 -2.58 0.17
C VAL A 583 -30.54 -2.22 -0.65
N THR A 584 -31.65 -1.92 -0.01
CA THR A 584 -32.91 -1.62 -0.70
C THR A 584 -33.05 -0.14 -0.97
N LEU A 585 -32.72 0.69 0.01
CA LEU A 585 -32.95 2.14 -0.04
C LEU A 585 -31.91 2.91 0.78
N HIS A 586 -31.78 4.20 0.48
CA HIS A 586 -31.08 5.17 1.32
C HIS A 586 -32.08 6.17 1.92
N ARG A 587 -31.92 6.50 3.21
CA ARG A 587 -32.59 7.64 3.82
C ARG A 587 -31.76 8.89 3.57
N LEU A 588 -32.34 9.88 2.92
CA LEU A 588 -31.68 11.15 2.62
C LEU A 588 -32.01 12.20 3.69
N GLY A 589 -31.03 13.04 4.02
CA GLY A 589 -31.23 14.24 4.82
C GLY A 589 -30.79 15.45 4.01
N GLY A 590 -31.63 16.48 3.92
CA GLY A 590 -31.31 17.76 3.24
C GLY A 590 -30.60 17.61 1.88
N GLY A 591 -31.36 17.53 0.79
CA GLY A 591 -30.79 17.30 -0.55
C GLY A 591 -30.43 15.83 -0.80
N ARG A 592 -29.29 15.54 -1.44
CA ARG A 592 -28.84 14.18 -1.82
C ARG A 592 -27.91 13.51 -0.78
N THR A 593 -27.83 14.03 0.44
CA THR A 593 -26.92 13.49 1.46
C THR A 593 -27.54 12.24 2.11
N VAL A 594 -26.83 11.12 2.06
CA VAL A 594 -27.29 9.88 2.71
C VAL A 594 -27.05 9.96 4.21
N THR A 595 -28.10 9.70 4.99
CA THR A 595 -28.08 9.66 6.46
C THR A 595 -28.20 8.25 7.01
N SER A 596 -28.79 7.32 6.24
CA SER A 596 -28.84 5.91 6.61
C SER A 596 -28.92 5.01 5.37
N VAL A 597 -28.25 3.86 5.44
CA VAL A 597 -28.36 2.75 4.49
C VAL A 597 -29.35 1.75 5.06
N ILE A 598 -30.37 1.39 4.28
CA ILE A 598 -31.39 0.39 4.64
C ILE A 598 -31.06 -0.91 3.91
N VAL A 599 -30.96 -1.99 4.68
CA VAL A 599 -30.77 -3.34 4.15
C VAL A 599 -31.93 -4.25 4.56
N GLU A 600 -32.33 -5.15 3.68
CA GLU A 600 -33.37 -6.16 3.93
C GLU A 600 -32.87 -7.54 3.48
N PRO A 601 -33.37 -8.65 4.05
CA PRO A 601 -32.95 -10.01 3.68
C PRO A 601 -32.98 -10.25 2.16
N LEU A 602 -31.91 -10.86 1.62
CA LEU A 602 -31.79 -11.20 0.20
C LEU A 602 -32.76 -12.33 -0.15
N LYS A 603 -33.99 -11.96 -0.56
CA LYS A 603 -35.05 -12.89 -0.97
C LYS A 603 -35.74 -12.35 -2.21
N GLU A 604 -36.27 -13.24 -3.04
CA GLU A 604 -37.03 -12.87 -4.24
C GLU A 604 -38.16 -11.88 -3.95
N ARG A 605 -38.94 -12.13 -2.88
CA ARG A 605 -40.01 -11.23 -2.42
C ARG A 605 -39.51 -9.82 -2.06
N THR A 606 -38.31 -9.70 -1.48
CA THR A 606 -37.67 -8.41 -1.18
C THR A 606 -37.27 -7.72 -2.48
N LEU A 607 -36.62 -8.44 -3.39
CA LEU A 607 -36.12 -7.92 -4.66
C LEU A 607 -37.26 -7.43 -5.57
N ARG A 608 -38.39 -8.16 -5.62
CA ARG A 608 -39.58 -7.78 -6.39
C ARG A 608 -40.29 -6.52 -5.85
N ARG A 609 -40.02 -6.11 -4.60
CA ARG A 609 -40.65 -4.93 -3.99
C ARG A 609 -40.10 -3.61 -4.55
N TYR A 610 -38.86 -3.61 -5.02
CA TYR A 610 -38.16 -2.41 -5.49
C TYR A 610 -37.90 -2.52 -6.98
N GLU A 611 -38.33 -1.52 -7.75
CA GLU A 611 -38.31 -1.52 -9.22
C GLU A 611 -36.93 -1.91 -9.80
N GLY A 612 -35.85 -1.28 -9.33
CA GLY A 612 -34.50 -1.55 -9.82
C GLY A 612 -34.02 -2.98 -9.60
N THR A 613 -34.29 -3.57 -8.43
CA THR A 613 -33.94 -4.96 -8.13
C THR A 613 -34.90 -5.97 -8.73
N ALA A 614 -36.17 -5.59 -8.95
CA ALA A 614 -37.15 -6.41 -9.65
C ALA A 614 -36.75 -6.59 -11.12
N TYR A 615 -36.37 -5.51 -11.79
CA TYR A 615 -35.85 -5.56 -13.16
C TYR A 615 -34.55 -6.39 -13.24
N ALA A 616 -33.62 -6.18 -12.32
CA ALA A 616 -32.38 -6.97 -12.27
C ALA A 616 -32.64 -8.47 -12.03
N LEU A 617 -33.67 -8.80 -11.24
CA LEU A 617 -34.10 -10.18 -11.01
C LEU A 617 -34.69 -10.81 -12.28
N GLU A 618 -35.52 -10.09 -13.04
CA GLU A 618 -36.05 -10.58 -14.33
C GLU A 618 -34.94 -10.80 -15.36
N GLU A 619 -33.97 -9.89 -15.47
CA GLU A 619 -32.81 -10.08 -16.34
C GLU A 619 -31.94 -11.25 -15.85
N TYR A 620 -31.79 -11.45 -14.54
CA TYR A 620 -31.11 -12.61 -13.97
C TYR A 620 -31.81 -13.91 -14.39
N GLU A 621 -33.14 -13.96 -14.28
CA GLU A 621 -33.95 -15.10 -14.73
C GLU A 621 -33.73 -15.39 -16.23
N ARG A 622 -33.80 -14.36 -17.09
CA ARG A 622 -33.52 -14.49 -18.54
C ARG A 622 -32.11 -14.97 -18.84
N VAL A 623 -31.10 -14.46 -18.12
CA VAL A 623 -29.70 -14.90 -18.29
C VAL A 623 -29.58 -16.38 -17.96
N LYS A 624 -30.13 -16.82 -16.82
CA LYS A 624 -30.10 -18.22 -16.40
C LYS A 624 -30.84 -19.13 -17.39
N GLU A 625 -32.02 -18.71 -17.85
CA GLU A 625 -32.77 -19.40 -18.89
C GLU A 625 -31.98 -19.53 -20.21
N SER A 626 -31.28 -18.46 -20.63
CA SER A 626 -30.44 -18.47 -21.84
C SER A 626 -29.26 -19.44 -21.75
N TRP A 627 -28.79 -19.73 -20.54
CA TRP A 627 -27.78 -20.75 -20.26
C TRP A 627 -28.39 -22.16 -20.05
N GLY A 628 -29.72 -22.26 -20.10
CA GLY A 628 -30.47 -23.48 -19.80
C GLY A 628 -30.27 -23.94 -18.36
N GLU A 629 -30.30 -23.00 -17.42
CA GLU A 629 -30.11 -23.18 -15.98
C GLU A 629 -31.34 -22.68 -15.22
N GLU A 630 -31.69 -23.33 -14.11
CA GLU A 630 -32.80 -22.87 -13.26
C GLU A 630 -32.36 -21.64 -12.43
N PRO A 631 -33.10 -20.52 -12.48
CA PRO A 631 -32.81 -19.36 -11.65
C PRO A 631 -33.14 -19.65 -10.19
N ASN A 632 -32.19 -19.34 -9.29
CA ASN A 632 -32.38 -19.38 -7.85
C ASN A 632 -31.39 -18.43 -7.17
N ILE A 633 -31.86 -17.22 -6.83
CA ILE A 633 -31.02 -16.13 -6.36
C ILE A 633 -30.25 -16.47 -5.08
N TRP A 634 -30.90 -17.19 -4.16
CA TRP A 634 -30.30 -17.57 -2.87
C TRP A 634 -29.25 -18.66 -3.05
N ARG A 635 -29.55 -19.69 -3.85
CA ARG A 635 -28.60 -20.75 -4.20
C ARG A 635 -27.36 -20.16 -4.88
N ASP A 636 -27.54 -19.26 -5.82
CA ASP A 636 -26.43 -18.64 -6.56
C ASP A 636 -25.62 -17.70 -5.67
N TYR A 637 -26.25 -16.95 -4.77
CA TYR A 637 -25.56 -16.16 -3.74
C TYR A 637 -24.67 -17.04 -2.84
N ILE A 638 -25.24 -18.09 -2.24
CA ILE A 638 -24.52 -18.98 -1.32
C ILE A 638 -23.36 -19.72 -2.02
N GLN A 639 -23.54 -20.06 -3.29
CA GLN A 639 -22.50 -20.73 -4.09
C GLN A 639 -21.46 -19.78 -4.68
N GLY A 640 -21.55 -18.46 -4.43
CA GLY A 640 -20.63 -17.47 -4.99
C GLY A 640 -20.77 -17.34 -6.52
N ARG A 641 -21.97 -17.58 -7.04
CA ARG A 641 -22.34 -17.39 -8.45
C ARG A 641 -23.10 -16.10 -8.70
N LEU A 642 -23.46 -15.38 -7.64
CA LEU A 642 -24.08 -14.05 -7.69
C LEU A 642 -23.31 -13.10 -6.77
N HIS A 643 -22.84 -12.00 -7.35
CA HIS A 643 -22.17 -10.92 -6.63
C HIS A 643 -22.72 -9.57 -7.06
N SER A 644 -22.67 -8.57 -6.19
CA SER A 644 -22.86 -7.18 -6.60
C SER A 644 -21.55 -6.41 -6.59
N ARG A 645 -21.35 -5.52 -7.56
CA ARG A 645 -20.25 -4.55 -7.62
C ARG A 645 -20.83 -3.15 -7.88
N VAL A 646 -20.33 -2.13 -7.18
CA VAL A 646 -20.64 -0.75 -7.52
C VAL A 646 -19.59 -0.24 -8.51
N PHE A 647 -20.03 0.10 -9.72
CA PHE A 647 -19.17 0.75 -10.69
C PHE A 647 -19.07 2.23 -10.34
N CYS A 648 -17.87 2.71 -10.04
CA CYS A 648 -17.60 4.11 -9.74
C CYS A 648 -16.92 4.81 -10.91
N VAL A 649 -17.36 6.02 -11.21
CA VAL A 649 -16.58 6.94 -12.06
C VAL A 649 -15.56 7.63 -11.17
N VAL A 650 -14.29 7.51 -11.56
CA VAL A 650 -13.17 8.12 -10.87
C VAL A 650 -12.66 9.29 -11.72
N HIS A 651 -12.53 10.44 -11.07
CA HIS A 651 -11.86 11.62 -11.61
C HIS A 651 -10.54 11.78 -10.86
N PRO A 652 -9.45 11.18 -11.38
CA PRO A 652 -8.14 11.35 -10.79
C PRO A 652 -7.56 12.74 -11.12
N PRO A 653 -6.51 13.16 -10.41
CA PRO A 653 -5.67 14.28 -10.84
C PRO A 653 -5.14 14.05 -12.27
N MET A 654 -5.06 15.12 -13.05
CA MET A 654 -4.55 15.05 -14.43
C MET A 654 -3.02 14.87 -14.46
N GLU A 655 -2.33 15.46 -13.49
CA GLU A 655 -0.88 15.42 -13.37
C GLU A 655 -0.46 15.56 -11.91
N GLY A 656 0.31 14.59 -11.43
CA GLY A 656 0.90 14.60 -10.09
C GLY A 656 -0.11 14.57 -8.96
N PHE A 657 0.24 15.18 -7.83
CA PHE A 657 -0.62 15.25 -6.65
C PHE A 657 -1.76 16.27 -6.80
N GLY A 658 -2.99 15.85 -6.54
CA GLY A 658 -4.15 16.74 -6.63
C GLY A 658 -5.43 16.14 -6.07
N LYS A 659 -6.55 16.80 -6.37
CA LYS A 659 -7.87 16.38 -5.91
C LYS A 659 -8.33 15.11 -6.64
N TYR A 660 -8.78 14.14 -5.86
CA TYR A 660 -9.39 12.90 -6.28
C TYR A 660 -10.90 12.93 -6.01
N VAL A 661 -11.71 12.49 -6.97
CA VAL A 661 -13.17 12.36 -6.76
C VAL A 661 -13.65 11.02 -7.29
N LYS A 662 -14.42 10.31 -6.47
CA LYS A 662 -15.05 9.03 -6.80
C LYS A 662 -16.56 9.16 -6.62
N ILE A 663 -17.31 8.82 -7.66
CA ILE A 663 -18.77 8.94 -7.69
C ILE A 663 -19.37 7.59 -8.10
N PRO A 664 -20.34 7.03 -7.37
CA PRO A 664 -20.99 5.80 -7.76
C PRO A 664 -21.85 6.06 -9.01
N ASN A 665 -21.64 5.29 -10.06
CA ASN A 665 -22.38 5.42 -11.32
C ASN A 665 -23.56 4.46 -11.38
N ARG A 666 -23.33 3.18 -11.08
CA ARG A 666 -24.35 2.13 -11.10
C ARG A 666 -23.93 0.93 -10.27
N VAL A 667 -24.91 0.09 -9.94
CA VAL A 667 -24.66 -1.23 -9.36
C VAL A 667 -24.82 -2.28 -10.45
N GLU A 668 -23.92 -3.25 -10.49
CA GLU A 668 -23.99 -4.39 -11.38
C GLU A 668 -24.06 -5.69 -10.56
N TRP A 669 -24.97 -6.59 -10.91
CA TRP A 669 -24.96 -7.97 -10.47
C TRP A 669 -24.15 -8.80 -11.44
N VAL A 670 -23.05 -9.37 -10.96
CA VAL A 670 -22.21 -10.31 -11.69
C VAL A 670 -22.75 -11.71 -11.43
N ILE A 671 -23.16 -12.39 -12.50
CA ILE A 671 -23.73 -13.73 -12.49
C ILE A 671 -22.76 -14.66 -13.18
N ILE A 672 -22.52 -15.81 -12.56
CA ILE A 672 -21.64 -16.85 -13.06
C ILE A 672 -22.49 -18.09 -13.39
N GLY A 673 -22.34 -18.61 -14.60
CA GLY A 673 -23.03 -19.81 -15.06
C GLY A 673 -22.65 -21.06 -14.26
N GLU A 674 -23.58 -22.01 -14.19
CA GLU A 674 -23.35 -23.37 -13.67
C GLU A 674 -22.42 -24.17 -14.58
N LYS A 675 -22.71 -24.15 -15.89
CA LYS A 675 -22.02 -24.98 -16.87
C LYS A 675 -20.69 -24.35 -17.27
N LYS A 676 -19.67 -25.21 -17.44
CA LYS A 676 -18.36 -24.82 -17.96
C LYS A 676 -18.30 -25.02 -19.47
N LYS A 677 -17.63 -24.11 -20.16
CA LYS A 677 -17.20 -24.20 -21.56
C LYS A 677 -15.77 -24.70 -21.63
N MET A 678 -15.42 -25.37 -22.72
CA MET A 678 -14.10 -25.92 -22.96
C MET A 678 -13.36 -25.09 -24.01
N MET A 679 -12.09 -24.78 -23.75
CA MET A 679 -11.17 -24.19 -24.70
C MET A 679 -9.87 -25.00 -24.71
N ARG A 680 -9.28 -25.21 -25.89
CA ARG A 680 -8.00 -25.91 -26.04
C ARG A 680 -6.87 -24.89 -26.21
N LYS A 681 -5.81 -25.04 -25.44
CA LYS A 681 -4.58 -24.23 -25.51
C LYS A 681 -3.40 -25.16 -25.76
N GLY A 682 -3.07 -25.39 -27.03
CA GLY A 682 -2.05 -26.37 -27.42
C GLY A 682 -2.42 -27.79 -26.97
N ASP A 683 -1.61 -28.38 -26.08
CA ASP A 683 -1.83 -29.69 -25.48
C ASP A 683 -2.64 -29.64 -24.17
N GLU A 684 -3.04 -28.46 -23.71
CA GLU A 684 -3.82 -28.27 -22.49
C GLU A 684 -5.30 -27.97 -22.76
N THR A 685 -6.15 -28.31 -21.79
CA THR A 685 -7.59 -28.07 -21.81
C THR A 685 -7.99 -27.14 -20.67
N LEU A 686 -8.63 -26.01 -21.00
CA LEU A 686 -9.10 -25.05 -20.02
C LEU A 686 -10.64 -25.05 -19.99
N PHE A 687 -11.18 -25.09 -18.78
CA PHE A 687 -12.62 -24.96 -18.54
C PHE A 687 -12.91 -23.62 -17.88
N TYR A 688 -13.85 -22.87 -18.44
CA TYR A 688 -14.27 -21.57 -17.93
C TYR A 688 -15.79 -21.49 -17.86
N ARG A 689 -16.32 -20.60 -17.03
CA ARG A 689 -17.78 -20.37 -16.92
C ARG A 689 -18.17 -19.13 -17.68
N ASP A 690 -19.38 -19.13 -18.22
CA ASP A 690 -19.98 -17.89 -18.70
C ASP A 690 -20.20 -16.94 -17.52
N LYS A 691 -19.89 -15.66 -17.72
CA LYS A 691 -20.17 -14.60 -16.77
C LYS A 691 -20.95 -13.51 -17.48
N ARG A 692 -21.90 -12.90 -16.78
CA ARG A 692 -22.65 -11.73 -17.27
C ARG A 692 -22.85 -10.74 -16.14
N SER A 693 -22.75 -9.45 -16.48
CA SER A 693 -23.11 -8.35 -15.59
C SER A 693 -24.49 -7.82 -15.95
N ILE A 694 -25.35 -7.67 -14.95
CA ILE A 694 -26.68 -7.06 -15.06
C ILE A 694 -26.67 -5.75 -14.31
N VAL A 695 -27.01 -4.66 -14.99
CA VAL A 695 -27.14 -3.36 -14.34
C VAL A 695 -28.41 -3.35 -13.49
N VAL A 696 -28.28 -3.03 -12.21
CA VAL A 696 -29.43 -2.75 -11.34
C VAL A 696 -29.89 -1.32 -11.61
N ALA A 697 -31.10 -1.16 -12.13
CA ALA A 697 -31.68 0.12 -12.50
C ALA A 697 -32.13 0.91 -11.24
N ALA A 698 -31.19 1.23 -10.37
CA ALA A 698 -31.43 1.94 -9.11
C ALA A 698 -30.58 3.22 -9.05
N PRO A 699 -31.08 4.30 -8.41
CA PRO A 699 -30.33 5.53 -8.27
C PRO A 699 -29.13 5.35 -7.34
N THR A 700 -28.03 6.00 -7.68
CA THR A 700 -26.82 6.07 -6.84
C THR A 700 -26.71 7.40 -6.09
N TYR A 701 -26.03 7.36 -4.94
CA TYR A 701 -25.90 8.47 -4.01
C TYR A 701 -24.52 8.56 -3.38
N GLY A 702 -24.16 9.77 -2.99
CA GLY A 702 -22.88 10.06 -2.36
C GLY A 702 -21.78 10.38 -3.36
N LYS A 703 -20.65 10.81 -2.80
CA LYS A 703 -19.39 11.02 -3.48
C LYS A 703 -18.28 10.94 -2.44
N TYR A 704 -17.15 10.40 -2.82
CA TYR A 704 -15.94 10.41 -2.01
C TYR A 704 -14.94 11.36 -2.68
N GLU A 705 -14.33 12.24 -1.90
CA GLU A 705 -13.32 13.19 -2.38
C GLU A 705 -12.08 12.99 -1.51
N ASP A 706 -10.88 13.02 -2.05
CA ASP A 706 -9.61 12.98 -1.29
C ASP A 706 -8.52 13.70 -2.09
N TYR A 707 -7.26 13.54 -1.71
CA TYR A 707 -6.09 13.97 -2.46
C TYR A 707 -5.14 12.81 -2.71
N THR A 708 -4.70 12.64 -3.95
CA THR A 708 -3.82 11.54 -4.35
C THR A 708 -3.01 11.91 -5.58
N TYR A 709 -2.27 10.95 -6.14
CA TYR A 709 -1.52 11.11 -7.38
C TYR A 709 -2.31 10.55 -8.57
N GLY A 710 -2.26 11.27 -9.68
CA GLY A 710 -2.88 10.84 -10.92
C GLY A 710 -2.14 11.36 -12.15
N VAL A 711 -2.31 10.63 -13.24
CA VAL A 711 -1.78 11.00 -14.54
C VAL A 711 -2.77 10.57 -15.62
N VAL A 712 -3.10 11.51 -16.50
CA VAL A 712 -3.89 11.25 -17.70
C VAL A 712 -3.05 11.61 -18.91
N ILE A 713 -2.89 10.66 -19.82
CA ILE A 713 -2.03 10.76 -21.00
C ILE A 713 -2.88 10.49 -22.24
N GLU A 714 -2.89 11.44 -23.18
CA GLU A 714 -3.49 11.24 -24.49
C GLU A 714 -2.64 10.25 -25.30
N VAL A 715 -3.29 9.31 -25.97
CA VAL A 715 -2.64 8.30 -26.81
C VAL A 715 -3.05 8.45 -28.27
N GLY A 716 -2.30 7.82 -29.18
CA GLY A 716 -2.56 7.86 -30.62
C GLY A 716 -3.97 7.40 -31.00
N LEU A 717 -4.49 7.93 -32.10
CA LEU A 717 -5.83 7.59 -32.61
C LEU A 717 -5.89 6.14 -33.13
N GLU A 718 -4.76 5.59 -33.55
CA GLU A 718 -4.55 4.22 -34.02
C GLU A 718 -4.60 3.18 -32.91
N GLU A 719 -4.52 3.60 -31.65
CA GLU A 719 -4.47 2.66 -30.53
C GLU A 719 -5.82 1.99 -30.28
N ASP A 720 -5.85 0.67 -30.18
CA ASP A 720 -7.05 -0.04 -29.78
C ASP A 720 -7.26 0.10 -28.25
N PRO A 721 -8.39 0.65 -27.77
CA PRO A 721 -8.55 0.90 -26.34
C PRO A 721 -8.74 -0.36 -25.50
N GLU A 722 -9.25 -1.45 -26.07
CA GLU A 722 -9.41 -2.73 -25.38
C GLU A 722 -8.06 -3.44 -25.24
N LEU A 723 -7.25 -3.46 -26.32
CA LEU A 723 -5.89 -3.99 -26.28
C LEU A 723 -4.94 -3.14 -25.43
N LEU A 724 -5.09 -1.81 -25.43
CA LEU A 724 -4.36 -0.93 -24.50
C LEU A 724 -4.72 -1.26 -23.05
N ARG A 725 -5.99 -1.50 -22.75
CA ARG A 725 -6.42 -1.87 -21.39
C ARG A 725 -5.83 -3.22 -20.97
N LEU A 726 -5.78 -4.20 -21.87
CA LEU A 726 -5.09 -5.47 -21.66
C LEU A 726 -3.58 -5.26 -21.42
N GLY A 727 -2.94 -4.37 -22.18
CA GLY A 727 -1.55 -3.98 -21.97
C GLY A 727 -1.30 -3.34 -20.59
N LEU A 728 -2.19 -2.46 -20.14
CA LEU A 728 -2.13 -1.88 -18.79
C LEU A 728 -2.32 -2.94 -17.69
N ALA A 729 -3.24 -3.89 -17.89
CA ALA A 729 -3.43 -5.02 -16.99
C ALA A 729 -2.14 -5.86 -16.87
N TYR A 730 -1.46 -6.10 -17.99
CA TYR A 730 -0.16 -6.78 -18.03
C TYR A 730 0.91 -6.03 -17.23
N ILE A 731 0.98 -4.69 -17.37
CA ILE A 731 1.90 -3.87 -16.56
C ILE A 731 1.62 -4.06 -15.08
N MET A 732 0.35 -4.07 -14.66
CA MET A 732 0.00 -4.27 -13.25
C MET A 732 0.44 -5.64 -12.73
N ILE A 733 0.31 -6.70 -13.54
CA ILE A 733 0.83 -8.04 -13.22
C ILE A 733 2.35 -7.99 -12.99
N VAL A 734 3.09 -7.33 -13.89
CA VAL A 734 4.54 -7.17 -13.75
C VAL A 734 4.90 -6.35 -12.51
N LEU A 735 4.18 -5.26 -12.22
CA LEU A 735 4.35 -4.49 -10.97
C LEU A 735 4.13 -5.37 -9.73
N ARG A 736 3.13 -6.26 -9.75
CA ARG A 736 2.86 -7.18 -8.64
C ARG A 736 3.91 -8.26 -8.50
N ARG A 737 4.33 -8.88 -9.60
CA ARG A 737 5.19 -10.09 -9.64
C ARG A 737 6.67 -9.78 -9.51
N VAL A 738 7.12 -8.70 -10.16
CA VAL A 738 8.54 -8.30 -10.19
C VAL A 738 8.85 -7.28 -9.11
N PHE A 739 7.97 -6.28 -8.93
CA PHE A 739 8.22 -5.16 -8.02
C PHE A 739 7.52 -5.30 -6.67
N GLY A 740 6.62 -6.29 -6.51
CA GLY A 740 5.91 -6.56 -5.26
C GLY A 740 4.84 -5.52 -4.90
N ILE A 741 4.41 -4.70 -5.88
CA ILE A 741 3.43 -3.63 -5.68
C ILE A 741 2.01 -4.24 -5.69
N PRO A 742 1.18 -4.05 -4.64
CA PRO A 742 -0.22 -4.50 -4.64
C PRO A 742 -1.01 -3.90 -5.81
N PHE A 743 -1.95 -4.67 -6.37
CA PHE A 743 -2.81 -4.21 -7.46
C PHE A 743 -3.58 -2.94 -7.10
N GLU A 744 -4.04 -2.85 -5.85
CA GLU A 744 -4.84 -1.76 -5.32
C GLU A 744 -4.06 -0.44 -5.19
N THR A 745 -2.74 -0.48 -5.35
CA THR A 745 -1.88 0.71 -5.21
C THR A 745 -2.00 1.66 -6.39
N ILE A 746 -2.10 1.11 -7.61
CA ILE A 746 -2.20 1.86 -8.86
C ILE A 746 -3.34 1.29 -9.67
N MET A 747 -4.39 2.09 -9.85
CA MET A 747 -5.50 1.79 -10.74
C MET A 747 -5.26 2.42 -12.10
N TYR A 748 -5.81 1.78 -13.12
CA TYR A 748 -5.69 2.20 -14.50
C TYR A 748 -7.04 2.21 -15.20
N GLY A 749 -7.13 2.96 -16.29
CA GLY A 749 -8.28 2.96 -17.17
C GLY A 749 -7.94 3.54 -18.54
N VAL A 750 -8.78 3.22 -19.52
CA VAL A 750 -8.73 3.83 -20.86
C VAL A 750 -10.01 4.62 -21.06
N ILE A 751 -9.89 5.94 -21.20
CA ILE A 751 -10.99 6.88 -21.35
C ILE A 751 -11.13 7.23 -22.83
N ARG A 752 -12.35 7.19 -23.37
CA ARG A 752 -12.67 7.65 -24.73
C ARG A 752 -13.48 8.94 -24.65
N LEU A 753 -13.01 10.00 -25.32
CA LEU A 753 -13.71 11.29 -25.43
C LEU A 753 -13.77 11.70 -26.91
N GLY A 754 -14.89 11.38 -27.55
CA GLY A 754 -15.00 11.47 -29.01
C GLY A 754 -14.02 10.48 -29.66
N GLU A 755 -13.18 10.97 -30.57
CA GLU A 755 -12.13 10.18 -31.23
C GLU A 755 -10.86 10.04 -30.39
N ARG A 756 -10.68 10.91 -29.38
CA ARG A 756 -9.49 10.91 -28.54
C ARG A 756 -9.55 9.83 -27.48
N LYS A 757 -8.39 9.25 -27.19
CA LYS A 757 -8.21 8.17 -26.23
C LYS A 757 -7.18 8.62 -25.20
N PHE A 758 -7.41 8.25 -23.95
CA PHE A 758 -6.52 8.58 -22.86
C PHE A 758 -6.25 7.35 -22.01
N ILE A 759 -5.00 7.16 -21.61
CA ILE A 759 -4.64 6.28 -20.49
C ILE A 759 -4.71 7.13 -19.22
N ALA A 760 -5.44 6.64 -18.22
CA ALA A 760 -5.46 7.23 -16.89
C ALA A 760 -4.83 6.24 -15.91
N LEU A 761 -3.81 6.68 -15.17
CA LEU A 761 -3.29 5.97 -14.01
C LEU A 761 -3.52 6.83 -12.78
N HIS A 762 -3.92 6.22 -11.67
CA HIS A 762 -4.06 6.95 -10.42
C HIS A 762 -3.86 6.02 -9.24
N GLU A 763 -3.52 6.62 -8.10
CA GLU A 763 -3.41 5.89 -6.84
C GLU A 763 -4.72 6.05 -6.06
N PRO A 764 -5.45 4.98 -5.72
CA PRO A 764 -6.66 5.09 -4.89
C PRO A 764 -6.36 5.69 -3.50
N GLU A 765 -5.22 5.31 -2.93
CA GLU A 765 -4.65 5.94 -1.74
C GLU A 765 -3.35 6.64 -2.10
N SER A 766 -3.10 7.80 -1.52
CA SER A 766 -1.91 8.58 -1.82
C SER A 766 -0.64 7.86 -1.35
N ALA A 767 0.06 7.22 -2.27
CA ALA A 767 1.32 6.52 -2.07
C ALA A 767 2.52 7.33 -2.60
N GLY A 768 2.31 8.15 -3.63
CA GLY A 768 3.35 8.87 -4.34
C GLY A 768 4.30 7.95 -5.09
N LEU A 769 3.83 6.80 -5.55
CA LEU A 769 4.56 5.86 -6.38
C LEU A 769 4.53 6.25 -7.86
N LEU A 770 3.46 6.83 -8.40
CA LEU A 770 3.40 7.25 -9.80
C LEU A 770 4.51 8.23 -10.18
N GLU A 771 4.93 9.07 -9.22
CA GLU A 771 6.06 10.01 -9.38
C GLU A 771 7.42 9.40 -8.98
N LYS A 772 7.43 8.28 -8.25
CA LYS A 772 8.65 7.64 -7.71
C LYS A 772 9.09 6.42 -8.54
N ILE A 773 8.18 5.77 -9.25
CA ILE A 773 8.47 4.61 -10.08
C ILE A 773 9.34 5.05 -11.26
N GLU A 774 10.49 4.39 -11.39
CA GLU A 774 11.33 4.48 -12.57
C GLU A 774 10.69 3.65 -13.70
N TRP A 775 9.88 4.29 -14.54
CA TRP A 775 9.13 3.59 -15.61
C TRP A 775 10.04 2.91 -16.63
N GLY A 776 11.32 3.30 -16.72
CA GLY A 776 12.33 2.59 -17.49
C GLY A 776 12.67 1.20 -16.94
N ASP A 777 12.66 1.01 -15.61
CA ASP A 777 12.82 -0.31 -14.99
C ASP A 777 11.60 -1.18 -15.25
N VAL A 778 10.40 -0.60 -15.14
CA VAL A 778 9.14 -1.31 -15.46
C VAL A 778 9.14 -1.76 -16.92
N TYR A 779 9.61 -0.93 -17.85
CA TYR A 779 9.77 -1.28 -19.26
C TYR A 779 10.68 -2.49 -19.46
N ARG A 780 11.87 -2.49 -18.85
CA ARG A 780 12.78 -3.64 -18.89
C ARG A 780 12.17 -4.89 -18.25
N GLY A 781 11.45 -4.71 -17.14
CA GLY A 781 10.69 -5.75 -16.45
C GLY A 781 9.67 -6.40 -17.38
N VAL A 782 8.84 -5.61 -18.07
CA VAL A 782 7.84 -6.09 -19.04
C VAL A 782 8.50 -6.83 -20.21
N GLN A 783 9.65 -6.37 -20.70
CA GLN A 783 10.37 -7.05 -21.79
C GLN A 783 10.89 -8.44 -21.36
N ALA A 784 11.44 -8.54 -20.15
CA ALA A 784 12.05 -9.76 -19.64
C ALA A 784 11.04 -10.75 -19.01
N TYR A 785 9.89 -10.26 -18.54
CA TYR A 785 8.93 -11.07 -17.79
C TYR A 785 8.25 -12.12 -18.66
N THR A 786 8.25 -13.38 -18.20
CA THR A 786 7.56 -14.48 -18.87
C THR A 786 6.39 -14.93 -17.99
N PRO A 787 5.13 -14.72 -18.45
CA PRO A 787 3.96 -15.10 -17.67
C PRO A 787 3.83 -16.61 -17.47
N ASP A 788 3.26 -17.00 -16.33
CA ASP A 788 2.89 -18.38 -15.99
C ASP A 788 1.36 -18.54 -15.78
N GLU A 789 0.90 -19.72 -15.34
CA GLU A 789 -0.53 -20.00 -15.17
C GLU A 789 -1.18 -19.17 -14.06
N ILE A 790 -0.39 -18.67 -13.08
CA ILE A 790 -0.89 -17.80 -12.03
C ILE A 790 -1.27 -16.44 -12.64
N ASP A 791 -0.49 -15.94 -13.59
CA ASP A 791 -0.73 -14.63 -14.18
C ASP A 791 -2.07 -14.56 -14.94
N GLU A 792 -2.55 -15.68 -15.47
CA GLU A 792 -3.89 -15.77 -16.07
C GLU A 792 -4.99 -15.61 -15.02
N ILE A 793 -4.81 -16.21 -13.84
CA ILE A 793 -5.72 -16.08 -12.70
C ILE A 793 -5.67 -14.66 -12.15
N LEU A 794 -4.47 -14.09 -12.05
CA LEU A 794 -4.29 -12.71 -11.59
C LEU A 794 -4.93 -11.72 -12.58
N LEU A 795 -4.82 -11.95 -13.89
CA LEU A 795 -5.50 -11.13 -14.90
C LEU A 795 -7.01 -11.20 -14.74
N GLU A 796 -7.57 -12.41 -14.57
CA GLU A 796 -9.00 -12.63 -14.34
C GLU A 796 -9.49 -11.91 -13.06
N ALA A 797 -8.72 -11.97 -11.98
CA ALA A 797 -9.03 -11.31 -10.72
C ALA A 797 -8.88 -9.78 -10.79
N LEU A 798 -7.89 -9.30 -11.54
CA LEU A 798 -7.57 -7.87 -11.67
C LEU A 798 -8.57 -7.13 -12.56
N ASP A 799 -8.83 -7.63 -13.78
CA ASP A 799 -9.62 -6.93 -14.78
C ASP A 799 -10.32 -7.91 -15.73
N GLU A 800 -11.53 -8.27 -15.35
CA GLU A 800 -12.40 -9.20 -16.06
C GLU A 800 -12.64 -8.82 -17.53
N TYR A 801 -12.74 -7.53 -17.85
CA TYR A 801 -12.90 -7.08 -19.24
C TYR A 801 -11.65 -7.40 -20.06
N SER A 802 -10.47 -7.11 -19.51
CA SER A 802 -9.19 -7.45 -20.14
C SER A 802 -9.02 -8.96 -20.26
N TYR A 803 -9.46 -9.73 -19.28
CA TYR A 803 -9.43 -11.19 -19.35
C TYR A 803 -10.37 -11.76 -20.44
N SER A 804 -11.56 -11.19 -20.61
CA SER A 804 -12.47 -11.58 -21.71
C SER A 804 -11.88 -11.27 -23.09
N ALA A 805 -11.25 -10.10 -23.24
CA ALA A 805 -10.50 -9.75 -24.45
C ALA A 805 -9.33 -10.74 -24.67
N PHE A 806 -8.62 -11.08 -23.60
CA PHE A 806 -7.50 -12.02 -23.63
C PHE A 806 -7.91 -13.44 -24.06
N ILE A 807 -9.06 -13.94 -23.61
CA ILE A 807 -9.65 -15.21 -24.07
C ILE A 807 -9.94 -15.15 -25.57
N SER A 808 -10.51 -14.04 -26.05
CA SER A 808 -10.83 -13.84 -27.47
C SER A 808 -9.58 -13.82 -28.37
N LEU A 809 -8.42 -13.54 -27.78
CA LEU A 809 -7.09 -13.58 -28.42
C LEU A 809 -6.35 -14.91 -28.16
N GLU A 810 -7.07 -15.96 -27.77
CA GLU A 810 -6.51 -17.29 -27.50
C GLU A 810 -5.40 -17.28 -26.43
N LEU A 811 -5.52 -16.39 -25.42
CA LEU A 811 -4.58 -16.23 -24.31
C LEU A 811 -3.15 -15.87 -24.77
N ASN A 812 -3.03 -15.08 -25.85
CA ASN A 812 -1.74 -14.70 -26.42
C ASN A 812 -1.04 -13.57 -25.64
N TRP A 813 -0.19 -13.95 -24.69
CA TRP A 813 0.61 -13.01 -23.88
C TRP A 813 1.55 -12.10 -24.70
N LYS A 814 1.90 -12.45 -25.95
CA LYS A 814 2.75 -11.59 -26.79
C LYS A 814 2.04 -10.29 -27.15
N ILE A 815 0.74 -10.36 -27.45
CA ILE A 815 -0.08 -9.18 -27.77
C ILE A 815 -0.22 -8.30 -26.53
N ALA A 816 -0.52 -8.88 -25.38
CA ALA A 816 -0.59 -8.15 -24.11
C ALA A 816 0.73 -7.42 -23.80
N ARG A 817 1.88 -8.09 -24.00
CA ARG A 817 3.21 -7.49 -23.82
C ARG A 817 3.48 -6.35 -24.81
N GLU A 818 3.12 -6.50 -26.09
CA GLU A 818 3.30 -5.46 -27.09
C GLU A 818 2.56 -4.17 -26.72
N TYR A 819 1.27 -4.29 -26.36
CA TYR A 819 0.47 -3.14 -25.93
C TYR A 819 0.91 -2.57 -24.58
N ALA A 820 1.45 -3.40 -23.68
CA ALA A 820 2.08 -2.93 -22.45
C ALA A 820 3.29 -2.03 -22.74
N LEU A 821 4.17 -2.43 -23.68
CA LEU A 821 5.33 -1.63 -24.07
C LEU A 821 4.91 -0.31 -24.73
N ARG A 822 3.88 -0.33 -25.60
CA ARG A 822 3.30 0.89 -26.18
C ARG A 822 2.78 1.84 -25.11
N ALA A 823 1.98 1.34 -24.16
CA ALA A 823 1.47 2.13 -23.05
C ALA A 823 2.61 2.74 -22.22
N LEU A 824 3.67 1.97 -21.93
CA LEU A 824 4.85 2.47 -21.23
C LEU A 824 5.62 3.52 -22.03
N ASP A 825 5.66 3.44 -23.36
CA ASP A 825 6.28 4.49 -24.18
C ASP A 825 5.53 5.81 -24.06
N TYR A 826 4.19 5.81 -24.01
CA TYR A 826 3.41 7.02 -23.71
C TYR A 826 3.68 7.56 -22.30
N ILE A 827 3.75 6.68 -21.29
CA ILE A 827 4.05 7.07 -19.90
C ILE A 827 5.44 7.70 -19.82
N ARG A 828 6.46 7.09 -20.43
CA ARG A 828 7.84 7.58 -20.45
C ARG A 828 8.04 8.83 -21.31
N ARG A 829 7.26 9.03 -22.38
CA ARG A 829 7.30 10.27 -23.18
C ARG A 829 6.98 11.51 -22.33
N ARG A 830 6.22 11.35 -21.24
CA ARG A 830 5.96 12.41 -20.27
C ARG A 830 7.21 12.87 -19.51
N GLU A 831 8.22 12.01 -19.43
CA GLU A 831 9.55 12.30 -18.88
C GLU A 831 10.49 12.88 -19.96
N LYS A 832 10.00 13.18 -21.16
CA LYS A 832 10.81 13.72 -22.26
C LYS A 832 10.30 15.10 -22.70
N ILE A 833 11.21 15.93 -23.17
CA ILE A 833 10.93 17.19 -23.88
C ILE A 833 11.14 16.88 -25.37
N ILE A 834 10.14 17.17 -26.20
CA ILE A 834 10.28 17.13 -27.65
C ILE A 834 10.68 18.53 -28.10
N LEU A 835 11.87 18.65 -28.68
CA LEU A 835 12.40 19.90 -29.21
C LEU A 835 12.49 19.82 -30.73
N GLU A 836 12.10 20.89 -31.40
CA GLU A 836 12.38 21.08 -32.81
C GLU A 836 13.75 21.76 -32.93
N PHE A 837 14.71 21.04 -33.50
CA PHE A 837 16.09 21.50 -33.61
C PHE A 837 16.62 21.22 -35.02
N MET A 838 16.96 22.28 -35.77
CA MET A 838 17.37 22.21 -37.18
C MET A 838 16.39 21.37 -38.05
N ASP A 839 15.09 21.66 -37.96
CA ASP A 839 14.01 20.98 -38.69
C ASP A 839 13.86 19.47 -38.39
N LYS A 840 14.41 19.00 -37.25
CA LYS A 840 14.24 17.63 -36.75
C LYS A 840 13.67 17.63 -35.33
N LEU A 841 12.77 16.70 -35.06
CA LEU A 841 12.27 16.46 -33.70
C LEU A 841 13.29 15.65 -32.91
N LEU A 842 13.85 16.25 -31.87
CA LEU A 842 14.75 15.63 -30.91
C LEU A 842 14.01 15.41 -29.60
N GLU A 843 13.82 14.15 -29.20
CA GLU A 843 13.33 13.84 -27.86
C GLU A 843 14.49 13.91 -26.87
N ILE A 844 14.46 14.70 -25.81
CA ILE A 844 15.48 14.64 -24.74
C ILE A 844 14.82 14.32 -23.41
N PRO A 845 15.49 13.66 -22.45
CA PRO A 845 14.93 13.51 -21.12
C PRO A 845 14.66 14.89 -20.48
N LYS A 846 13.56 15.00 -19.73
CA LYS A 846 13.28 16.18 -18.89
C LYS A 846 14.40 16.32 -17.86
N PRO A 847 14.76 17.57 -17.48
CA PRO A 847 15.63 17.80 -16.34
C PRO A 847 15.15 17.05 -15.09
N SER A 848 16.09 16.35 -14.44
CA SER A 848 15.84 15.59 -13.20
C SER A 848 17.16 15.31 -12.50
N ARG A 849 17.13 15.21 -11.16
CA ARG A 849 18.30 14.84 -10.36
C ARG A 849 18.75 13.40 -10.56
N SER A 850 17.88 12.52 -11.09
CA SER A 850 18.23 11.12 -11.39
C SER A 850 19.32 11.00 -12.46
N LEU A 851 19.44 12.01 -13.33
CA LEU A 851 20.46 12.07 -14.37
C LEU A 851 21.86 12.34 -13.83
N LYS A 852 22.00 12.70 -12.53
CA LYS A 852 23.28 13.00 -11.87
C LYS A 852 24.10 14.04 -12.63
N ILE A 853 23.42 15.07 -13.13
CA ILE A 853 24.00 16.22 -13.83
C ILE A 853 23.55 17.48 -13.08
N ALA A 854 24.44 18.45 -12.92
CA ALA A 854 24.09 19.78 -12.46
C ALA A 854 24.85 20.81 -13.29
N SER A 855 24.27 21.97 -13.54
CA SER A 855 24.91 23.05 -14.30
C SER A 855 25.24 24.25 -13.42
N ILE A 856 26.40 24.86 -13.60
CA ILE A 856 26.82 26.10 -12.94
C ILE A 856 27.01 27.23 -13.96
N GLN A 857 26.49 28.42 -13.62
CA GLN A 857 26.71 29.65 -14.38
C GLN A 857 27.06 30.82 -13.48
N SER A 858 27.75 31.78 -14.07
CA SER A 858 28.18 33.01 -13.42
C SER A 858 27.93 34.22 -14.32
N LEU A 859 27.67 35.37 -13.70
CA LEU A 859 27.66 36.68 -14.35
C LEU A 859 28.41 37.67 -13.46
N TYR A 860 29.25 38.51 -14.05
CA TYR A 860 29.84 39.65 -13.37
C TYR A 860 29.51 40.94 -14.12
N LEU A 861 29.02 41.94 -13.38
CA LEU A 861 28.67 43.25 -13.91
C LEU A 861 29.57 44.32 -13.29
N GLN A 862 30.44 44.89 -14.11
CA GLN A 862 31.30 46.00 -13.73
C GLN A 862 30.47 47.30 -13.60
N LEU A 863 30.46 47.87 -12.39
CA LEU A 863 29.72 49.11 -12.11
C LEU A 863 30.65 50.31 -11.93
N ARG A 864 31.87 50.11 -11.42
CA ARG A 864 32.92 51.13 -11.35
C ARG A 864 34.23 50.60 -11.92
N GLU A 865 34.74 51.27 -12.95
CA GLU A 865 36.03 50.95 -13.58
C GLU A 865 37.21 51.29 -12.67
N GLU A 866 37.15 52.46 -12.00
CA GLU A 866 38.24 53.01 -11.17
C GLU A 866 38.63 52.15 -9.95
N PHE A 867 37.75 51.25 -9.50
CA PHE A 867 37.94 50.47 -8.25
C PHE A 867 37.76 48.96 -8.40
N ASN A 868 37.60 48.48 -9.64
CA ASN A 868 37.23 47.10 -9.93
C ASN A 868 36.06 46.60 -9.05
N SER A 869 35.00 47.41 -8.99
CA SER A 869 33.83 47.15 -8.16
C SER A 869 32.60 46.83 -9.01
N GLY A 870 31.87 45.80 -8.61
CA GLY A 870 30.77 45.24 -9.40
C GLY A 870 29.91 44.28 -8.61
N ILE A 871 28.92 43.71 -9.30
CA ILE A 871 28.03 42.69 -8.75
C ILE A 871 28.32 41.38 -9.45
N TYR A 872 28.46 40.31 -8.69
CA TYR A 872 28.53 38.96 -9.21
C TYR A 872 27.25 38.19 -8.88
N VAL A 873 26.87 37.29 -9.78
CA VAL A 873 25.75 36.37 -9.60
C VAL A 873 26.20 34.98 -10.00
N LEU A 874 25.83 34.00 -9.19
CA LEU A 874 26.15 32.59 -9.40
C LEU A 874 24.87 31.77 -9.25
N SER A 875 24.69 30.76 -10.09
CA SER A 875 23.60 29.82 -9.99
C SER A 875 24.08 28.41 -10.30
N VAL A 876 23.56 27.44 -9.55
CA VAL A 876 23.72 26.01 -9.79
C VAL A 876 22.34 25.39 -9.92
N TYR A 877 22.08 24.69 -11.01
CA TYR A 877 20.82 24.00 -11.28
C TYR A 877 21.05 22.49 -11.35
N ASP A 878 20.32 21.71 -10.55
CA ASP A 878 20.53 20.25 -10.38
C ASP A 878 19.58 19.37 -11.21
N GLY A 879 18.81 19.98 -12.11
CA GLY A 879 17.77 19.30 -12.89
C GLY A 879 16.36 19.47 -12.31
N GLU A 880 16.21 19.84 -11.04
CA GLU A 880 14.88 20.08 -10.43
C GLU A 880 14.78 21.49 -9.83
N GLY A 881 15.83 21.96 -9.16
CA GLY A 881 15.89 23.26 -8.50
C GLY A 881 17.20 24.00 -8.73
N SER A 882 17.18 25.31 -8.48
CA SER A 882 18.36 26.17 -8.58
C SER A 882 18.77 26.66 -7.20
N VAL A 883 20.07 26.62 -6.90
CA VAL A 883 20.69 27.34 -5.79
C VAL A 883 21.44 28.52 -6.38
N SER A 884 20.99 29.73 -6.05
CA SER A 884 21.57 30.96 -6.56
C SER A 884 22.00 31.91 -5.44
N CYS A 885 22.99 32.75 -5.73
CA CYS A 885 23.37 33.87 -4.89
C CYS A 885 23.82 35.07 -5.74
N SER A 886 23.65 36.28 -5.21
CA SER A 886 24.29 37.49 -5.70
C SER A 886 25.15 38.10 -4.61
N GLY A 887 26.20 38.80 -5.00
CA GLY A 887 27.09 39.47 -4.07
C GLY A 887 27.79 40.66 -4.70
N ILE A 888 28.42 41.47 -3.87
CA ILE A 888 29.15 42.66 -4.26
C ILE A 888 30.65 42.36 -4.17
N THR A 889 31.39 42.92 -5.11
CA THR A 889 32.85 42.98 -5.07
C THR A 889 33.26 44.43 -5.05
N GLU A 890 34.07 44.83 -4.07
CA GLU A 890 34.71 46.15 -4.03
C GLU A 890 36.22 45.98 -3.90
N PHE A 891 37.01 46.70 -4.71
CA PHE A 891 38.47 46.57 -4.71
C PHE A 891 38.95 45.12 -4.91
N SER A 892 38.24 44.36 -5.75
CA SER A 892 38.47 42.91 -5.97
C SER A 892 38.38 42.05 -4.70
N LYS A 893 37.66 42.51 -3.68
CA LYS A 893 37.31 41.74 -2.48
C LYS A 893 35.81 41.42 -2.51
N PRO A 894 35.44 40.16 -2.82
CA PRO A 894 34.05 39.73 -2.79
C PRO A 894 33.55 39.55 -1.36
N ASP A 895 32.24 39.71 -1.17
CA ASP A 895 31.55 39.25 0.04
C ASP A 895 31.57 37.70 0.17
N HIS A 896 30.96 37.17 1.23
CA HIS A 896 30.94 35.73 1.51
C HIS A 896 29.75 34.98 0.90
N ASN A 897 28.90 35.62 0.08
CA ASN A 897 27.66 34.99 -0.40
C ASN A 897 27.92 33.80 -1.33
N TYR A 898 29.04 33.81 -2.07
CA TYR A 898 29.44 32.70 -2.95
C TYR A 898 29.71 31.37 -2.22
N LEU A 899 29.95 31.37 -0.91
CA LEU A 899 30.18 30.15 -0.13
C LEU A 899 28.99 29.20 -0.21
N LYS A 900 27.76 29.74 -0.32
CA LYS A 900 26.54 28.96 -0.53
C LYS A 900 26.60 28.10 -1.80
N ILE A 901 27.19 28.65 -2.86
CA ILE A 901 27.37 27.94 -4.13
C ILE A 901 28.48 26.91 -4.02
N GLN A 902 29.57 27.24 -3.34
CA GLN A 902 30.65 26.31 -3.09
C GLN A 902 30.15 25.07 -2.31
N GLU A 903 29.35 25.27 -1.27
CA GLU A 903 28.72 24.18 -0.50
C GLU A 903 27.74 23.36 -1.34
N ALA A 904 26.93 24.02 -2.17
CA ALA A 904 25.98 23.34 -3.06
C ALA A 904 26.69 22.43 -4.07
N VAL A 905 27.75 22.93 -4.71
CA VAL A 905 28.55 22.13 -5.66
C VAL A 905 29.26 20.99 -4.93
N SER A 906 29.83 21.22 -3.74
CA SER A 906 30.48 20.16 -2.95
C SER A 906 29.51 19.03 -2.64
N ARG A 907 28.29 19.36 -2.18
CA ARG A 907 27.25 18.36 -1.89
C ARG A 907 26.86 17.55 -3.12
N LEU A 908 26.71 18.22 -4.27
CA LEU A 908 26.35 17.54 -5.51
C LEU A 908 27.46 16.58 -5.96
N ILE A 909 28.73 16.96 -5.82
CA ILE A 909 29.87 16.07 -6.08
C ILE A 909 29.83 14.85 -5.14
N ASP A 910 29.59 15.06 -3.84
CA ASP A 910 29.47 13.96 -2.86
C ASP A 910 28.31 13.00 -3.20
N GLU A 911 27.24 13.53 -3.79
CA GLU A 911 26.09 12.76 -4.29
C GLU A 911 26.33 12.11 -5.67
N GLY A 912 27.52 12.25 -6.24
CA GLY A 912 27.93 11.63 -7.51
C GLY A 912 27.51 12.39 -8.78
N PHE A 913 27.19 13.69 -8.67
CA PHE A 913 26.81 14.50 -9.83
C PHE A 913 28.03 14.92 -10.66
N LYS A 914 27.82 15.08 -11.97
CA LYS A 914 28.73 15.81 -12.87
C LYS A 914 28.30 17.26 -12.96
N ILE A 915 29.28 18.17 -12.89
CA ILE A 915 29.07 19.60 -13.01
C ILE A 915 29.30 20.02 -14.46
N VAL A 916 28.36 20.78 -14.99
CA VAL A 916 28.35 21.25 -16.36
C VAL A 916 28.39 22.77 -16.35
N THR A 917 29.15 23.39 -17.22
CA THR A 917 29.00 24.82 -17.51
C THR A 917 28.96 24.99 -19.02
N TYR A 918 28.33 26.05 -19.51
CA TYR A 918 28.23 26.24 -20.94
C TYR A 918 29.59 26.56 -21.57
N ASN A 919 30.39 27.39 -20.91
CA ASN A 919 31.70 27.78 -21.38
C ASN A 919 32.63 27.99 -20.19
N ILE A 920 33.58 27.07 -20.01
CA ILE A 920 34.48 27.07 -18.85
C ILE A 920 35.31 28.36 -18.80
N ARG A 921 35.72 28.91 -19.95
CA ARG A 921 36.54 30.13 -20.00
C ARG A 921 35.76 31.33 -19.46
N ILE A 922 34.52 31.51 -19.90
CA ILE A 922 33.66 32.61 -19.44
C ILE A 922 33.40 32.50 -17.94
N LEU A 923 33.14 31.28 -17.44
CA LEU A 923 32.99 31.03 -16.01
C LEU A 923 34.24 31.50 -15.23
N TYR A 924 35.44 31.12 -15.70
CA TYR A 924 36.69 31.54 -15.05
C TYR A 924 36.95 33.04 -15.14
N ASP A 925 36.66 33.67 -16.27
CA ASP A 925 36.83 35.11 -16.47
C ASP A 925 35.95 35.90 -15.49
N TYR A 926 34.68 35.53 -15.35
CA TYR A 926 33.79 36.19 -14.39
C TYR A 926 34.16 35.93 -12.93
N LEU A 927 34.63 34.72 -12.59
CA LEU A 927 35.13 34.45 -11.25
C LEU A 927 36.41 35.26 -10.94
N ASP A 928 37.30 35.46 -11.92
CA ASP A 928 38.50 36.30 -11.75
C ASP A 928 38.13 37.77 -11.58
N LEU A 929 37.25 38.29 -12.43
CA LEU A 929 36.78 39.69 -12.36
C LEU A 929 36.08 39.99 -11.03
N ALA A 930 35.33 39.02 -10.50
CA ALA A 930 34.70 39.11 -9.17
C ALA A 930 35.68 38.86 -8.00
N GLY A 931 36.95 38.54 -8.24
CA GLY A 931 37.92 38.24 -7.19
C GLY A 931 37.67 36.91 -6.44
N LEU A 932 36.85 36.01 -6.98
CA LEU A 932 36.42 34.74 -6.38
C LEU A 932 37.45 33.61 -6.54
N LYS A 933 38.70 33.89 -6.15
CA LYS A 933 39.85 32.99 -6.36
C LYS A 933 39.69 31.62 -5.70
N SER A 934 39.09 31.56 -4.51
CA SER A 934 38.83 30.31 -3.79
C SER A 934 37.89 29.40 -4.57
N LEU A 935 36.74 29.94 -4.98
CA LEU A 935 35.72 29.19 -5.73
C LEU A 935 36.26 28.74 -7.09
N LYS A 936 37.01 29.61 -7.80
CA LYS A 936 37.68 29.23 -9.05
C LYS A 936 38.64 28.06 -8.85
N THR A 937 39.45 28.09 -7.79
CA THR A 937 40.41 27.01 -7.49
C THR A 937 39.68 25.70 -7.20
N PHE A 938 38.58 25.76 -6.44
CA PHE A 938 37.72 24.60 -6.17
C PHE A 938 37.12 24.03 -7.46
N ILE A 939 36.51 24.85 -8.32
CA ILE A 939 35.91 24.43 -9.59
C ILE A 939 36.98 23.86 -10.54
N LYS A 940 38.17 24.46 -10.58
CA LYS A 940 39.29 23.95 -11.38
C LYS A 940 39.79 22.58 -10.89
N GLY A 941 39.71 22.31 -9.59
CA GLY A 941 39.96 20.98 -9.05
C GLY A 941 39.06 19.90 -9.67
N LEU A 942 37.82 20.24 -10.01
CA LEU A 942 36.86 19.32 -10.64
C LEU A 942 37.21 18.94 -12.08
N GLU A 943 38.02 19.74 -12.80
CA GLU A 943 38.53 19.36 -14.12
C GLU A 943 39.46 18.14 -14.00
N SER A 944 40.31 18.12 -12.97
CA SER A 944 41.29 17.04 -12.77
C SER A 944 40.65 15.68 -12.46
N THR A 945 39.42 15.69 -11.94
CA THR A 945 38.62 14.50 -11.65
C THR A 945 37.61 14.16 -12.76
N ASN A 946 37.66 14.87 -13.90
CA ASN A 946 36.71 14.75 -15.02
C ASN A 946 35.24 14.95 -14.58
N SER A 947 35.04 15.76 -13.54
CA SER A 947 33.74 16.07 -12.93
C SER A 947 33.19 17.42 -13.39
N LEU A 948 33.99 18.25 -14.08
CA LEU A 948 33.56 19.47 -14.77
C LEU A 948 33.51 19.26 -16.28
N ILE A 949 32.41 19.65 -16.92
CA ILE A 949 32.17 19.46 -18.35
C ILE A 949 31.80 20.78 -19.01
N ASP A 950 32.41 21.05 -20.16
CA ASP A 950 32.03 22.15 -21.05
C ASP A 950 30.90 21.69 -22.00
N ALA A 951 29.69 22.22 -21.79
CA ALA A 951 28.52 21.86 -22.59
C ALA A 951 28.65 22.34 -24.04
N ARG A 952 29.31 23.48 -24.29
CA ARG A 952 29.52 24.01 -25.64
C ARG A 952 30.45 23.09 -26.44
N GLU A 953 31.49 22.53 -25.82
CA GLU A 953 32.32 21.53 -26.50
C GLU A 953 31.57 20.25 -26.83
N VAL A 954 30.73 19.75 -25.91
CA VAL A 954 29.92 18.54 -26.13
C VAL A 954 28.92 18.78 -27.26
N LEU A 955 28.27 19.93 -27.27
CA LEU A 955 27.32 20.35 -28.30
C LEU A 955 28.01 20.59 -29.66
N TYR A 956 29.22 21.18 -29.66
CA TYR A 956 30.01 21.38 -30.86
C TYR A 956 30.44 20.05 -31.48
N LYS A 957 30.92 19.11 -30.66
CA LYS A 957 31.29 17.76 -31.10
C LYS A 957 30.11 17.00 -31.70
N SER A 958 28.89 17.26 -31.22
CA SER A 958 27.69 16.57 -31.68
C SER A 958 27.06 17.19 -32.93
N LEU A 959 27.15 18.52 -33.10
CA LEU A 959 26.46 19.25 -34.18
C LEU A 959 27.39 19.79 -35.28
N GLY A 960 28.70 19.87 -35.03
CA GLY A 960 29.68 20.37 -36.00
C GLY A 960 29.69 21.89 -36.22
N CYS A 961 28.84 22.65 -35.51
CA CYS A 961 28.81 24.11 -35.56
C CYS A 961 28.77 24.72 -34.16
N PRO A 962 29.39 25.91 -33.95
CA PRO A 962 29.28 26.62 -32.68
C PRO A 962 27.88 27.23 -32.58
N ILE A 963 27.20 26.96 -31.48
CA ILE A 963 25.92 27.57 -31.12
C ILE A 963 26.18 28.44 -29.89
N GLU A 964 25.48 29.57 -29.79
CA GLU A 964 25.50 30.43 -28.62
C GLU A 964 24.35 30.09 -27.66
N LEU A 965 24.56 30.29 -26.36
CA LEU A 965 23.59 29.89 -25.33
C LEU A 965 22.22 30.58 -25.50
N GLU A 966 22.24 31.82 -26.01
CA GLU A 966 21.03 32.60 -26.28
C GLU A 966 20.18 31.98 -27.39
N ASP A 967 20.80 31.37 -28.40
CA ASP A 967 20.09 30.67 -29.46
C ASP A 967 19.49 29.36 -28.93
N VAL A 968 20.21 28.67 -28.04
CA VAL A 968 19.66 27.51 -27.32
C VAL A 968 18.43 27.91 -26.50
N LYS A 969 18.48 29.04 -25.77
CA LYS A 969 17.34 29.55 -25.00
C LYS A 969 16.12 29.86 -25.86
N LYS A 970 16.33 30.47 -27.04
CA LYS A 970 15.26 30.74 -28.01
C LYS A 970 14.61 29.45 -28.52
N ILE A 971 15.41 28.45 -28.87
CA ILE A 971 14.92 27.13 -29.32
C ILE A 971 14.11 26.45 -28.20
N LEU A 972 14.59 26.54 -26.96
CA LEU A 972 13.94 25.96 -25.79
C LEU A 972 12.72 26.74 -25.29
N ARG A 973 12.39 27.88 -25.90
CA ARG A 973 11.33 28.82 -25.45
C ARG A 973 11.45 29.20 -23.97
N LEU A 974 12.68 29.27 -23.46
CA LEU A 974 12.93 29.70 -22.08
C LEU A 974 12.68 31.21 -22.00
N SER A 975 11.64 31.63 -21.28
CA SER A 975 11.38 33.05 -21.01
C SER A 975 12.42 33.55 -20.01
N SER A 976 13.35 34.38 -20.46
CA SER A 976 14.29 35.10 -19.60
C SER A 976 14.32 36.57 -20.00
N THR A 977 14.43 37.48 -19.03
CA THR A 977 14.78 38.88 -19.27
C THR A 977 16.05 38.93 -20.13
N SER A 978 16.07 39.70 -21.22
CA SER A 978 17.28 39.71 -22.05
C SER A 978 18.41 40.46 -21.33
N LEU A 979 19.65 40.00 -21.50
CA LEU A 979 20.82 40.71 -20.95
C LEU A 979 20.86 42.17 -21.46
N GLY A 980 20.38 42.42 -22.68
CA GLY A 980 20.27 43.76 -23.26
C GLY A 980 19.29 44.68 -22.53
N GLU A 981 18.14 44.15 -22.08
CA GLU A 981 17.18 44.90 -21.26
C GLU A 981 17.77 45.24 -19.89
N ILE A 982 18.43 44.27 -19.25
CA ILE A 982 19.12 44.45 -17.98
C ILE A 982 20.21 45.52 -18.12
N MET A 983 21.03 45.44 -19.16
CA MET A 983 22.12 46.39 -19.43
C MET A 983 21.60 47.79 -19.72
N ARG A 984 20.52 47.94 -20.50
CA ARG A 984 19.90 49.24 -20.78
C ARG A 984 19.40 49.93 -19.51
N VAL A 985 18.74 49.18 -18.63
CA VAL A 985 18.29 49.69 -17.34
C VAL A 985 19.47 50.09 -16.44
N ILE A 986 20.56 49.33 -16.47
CA ILE A 986 21.79 49.65 -15.73
C ILE A 986 22.46 50.91 -16.30
N GLU A 987 22.49 51.10 -17.62
CA GLU A 987 23.00 52.32 -18.25
C GLU A 987 22.17 53.55 -17.90
N ASP A 988 20.84 53.42 -17.87
CA ASP A 988 19.94 54.49 -17.43
C ASP A 988 20.18 54.82 -15.94
N ALA A 989 20.34 53.81 -15.09
CA ALA A 989 20.69 54.00 -13.68
C ALA A 989 22.06 54.68 -13.50
N LYS A 990 23.07 54.32 -14.32
CA LYS A 990 24.40 54.97 -14.35
C LYS A 990 24.31 56.46 -14.68
N ARG A 991 23.30 56.90 -15.43
CA ARG A 991 23.07 58.32 -15.80
C ARG A 991 22.31 59.10 -14.75
N MET A 992 21.44 58.44 -13.96
CA MET A 992 20.52 59.11 -13.03
C MET A 992 21.00 59.10 -11.57
N ILE A 993 21.87 58.16 -11.20
CA ILE A 993 22.27 57.92 -9.80
C ILE A 993 23.73 58.31 -9.62
N PRO A 994 24.10 59.07 -8.56
CA PRO A 994 25.50 59.35 -8.24
C PRO A 994 26.32 58.07 -8.15
N LYS A 995 27.57 58.08 -8.67
CA LYS A 995 28.45 56.90 -8.70
C LYS A 995 28.51 56.17 -7.34
N LEU A 996 28.44 56.89 -6.21
CA LEU A 996 28.50 56.33 -4.85
C LEU A 996 27.33 55.39 -4.47
N ASP A 997 26.12 55.58 -5.02
CA ASP A 997 24.90 54.85 -4.61
C ASP A 997 24.48 53.75 -5.59
N LEU A 998 25.15 53.64 -6.74
CA LEU A 998 24.75 52.75 -7.85
C LEU A 998 24.84 51.26 -7.50
N ILE A 999 25.89 50.83 -6.79
CA ILE A 999 26.08 49.43 -6.39
C ILE A 999 24.99 49.01 -5.39
N GLU A 1000 24.71 49.88 -4.42
CA GLU A 1000 23.68 49.62 -3.41
C GLU A 1000 22.28 49.57 -4.06
N TYR A 1001 21.99 50.50 -4.97
CA TYR A 1001 20.74 50.54 -5.73
C TYR A 1001 20.50 49.26 -6.55
N ILE A 1002 21.48 48.82 -7.34
CA ILE A 1002 21.34 47.62 -8.19
C ILE A 1002 21.28 46.35 -7.32
N SER A 1003 22.08 46.26 -6.24
CA SER A 1003 22.05 45.10 -5.33
C SER A 1003 20.73 44.94 -4.57
N ARG A 1004 20.06 46.05 -4.20
CA ARG A 1004 18.80 46.01 -3.45
C ARG A 1004 17.55 45.85 -4.32
N ILE A 1005 17.51 46.50 -5.49
CA ILE A 1005 16.27 46.63 -6.27
C ILE A 1005 16.20 45.63 -7.43
N ARG A 1006 17.34 45.13 -7.91
CA ARG A 1006 17.42 44.34 -9.16
C ARG A 1006 18.17 43.01 -9.03
N SER A 1007 18.63 42.65 -7.83
CA SER A 1007 19.30 41.37 -7.58
C SER A 1007 18.43 40.16 -7.93
N SER A 1008 17.10 40.25 -7.75
CA SER A 1008 16.16 39.20 -8.14
C SER A 1008 16.14 38.95 -9.65
N GLN A 1009 16.16 40.00 -10.47
CA GLN A 1009 16.16 39.88 -11.94
C GLN A 1009 17.48 39.34 -12.47
N LEU A 1010 18.60 39.72 -11.87
CA LEU A 1010 19.91 39.17 -12.22
C LEU A 1010 20.03 37.69 -11.85
N ILE A 1011 19.47 37.29 -10.70
CA ILE A 1011 19.39 35.88 -10.30
C ILE A 1011 18.53 35.09 -11.28
N GLU A 1012 17.33 35.59 -11.62
CA GLU A 1012 16.42 34.95 -12.56
C GLU A 1012 17.08 34.74 -13.94
N PHE A 1013 17.86 35.73 -14.40
CA PHE A 1013 18.64 35.61 -15.63
C PHE A 1013 19.66 34.46 -15.57
N VAL A 1014 20.52 34.43 -14.54
CA VAL A 1014 21.58 33.41 -14.41
C VAL A 1014 21.00 32.01 -14.12
N GLU A 1015 19.83 31.92 -13.48
CA GLU A 1015 19.08 30.67 -13.36
C GLU A 1015 18.61 30.16 -14.73
N GLY A 1016 18.12 31.06 -15.59
CA GLY A 1016 17.80 30.75 -16.98
C GLY A 1016 19.00 30.24 -17.77
N GLU A 1017 20.16 30.90 -17.63
CA GLU A 1017 21.42 30.46 -18.25
C GLU A 1017 21.85 29.07 -17.76
N SER A 1018 21.69 28.79 -16.47
CA SER A 1018 22.03 27.49 -15.88
C SER A 1018 21.17 26.38 -16.47
N ARG A 1019 19.84 26.59 -16.50
CA ARG A 1019 18.90 25.63 -17.13
C ARG A 1019 19.21 25.40 -18.60
N ALA A 1020 19.56 26.44 -19.34
CA ALA A 1020 19.93 26.33 -20.75
C ALA A 1020 21.24 25.55 -20.94
N ALA A 1021 22.23 25.76 -20.07
CA ALA A 1021 23.50 25.01 -20.10
C ALA A 1021 23.31 23.53 -19.79
N TYR A 1022 22.48 23.21 -18.79
CA TYR A 1022 22.06 21.85 -18.47
C TYR A 1022 21.45 21.15 -19.68
N LEU A 1023 20.46 21.79 -20.32
CA LEU A 1023 19.77 21.23 -21.48
C LEU A 1023 20.69 21.11 -22.70
N SER A 1024 21.60 22.06 -22.90
CA SER A 1024 22.61 22.01 -23.97
C SER A 1024 23.47 20.73 -23.88
N TYR A 1025 23.91 20.38 -22.67
CA TYR A 1025 24.69 19.16 -22.47
C TYR A 1025 23.88 17.89 -22.78
N ILE A 1026 22.63 17.82 -22.35
CA ILE A 1026 21.75 16.67 -22.64
C ILE A 1026 21.51 16.52 -24.15
N ILE A 1027 21.25 17.62 -24.85
CA ILE A 1027 21.09 17.62 -26.32
C ILE A 1027 22.36 17.08 -26.99
N GLY A 1028 23.52 17.56 -26.56
CA GLY A 1028 24.81 17.14 -27.11
C GLY A 1028 25.11 15.65 -26.88
N GLN A 1029 24.86 15.15 -25.66
CA GLN A 1029 25.02 13.73 -25.33
C GLN A 1029 24.13 12.84 -26.18
N LYS A 1030 22.84 13.16 -26.29
CA LYS A 1030 21.92 12.35 -27.06
C LYS A 1030 22.30 12.27 -28.54
N LYS A 1031 22.75 13.38 -29.14
CA LYS A 1031 23.21 13.36 -30.54
C LYS A 1031 24.46 12.52 -30.74
N LEU A 1032 25.39 12.52 -29.78
CA LEU A 1032 26.55 11.64 -29.83
C LEU A 1032 26.17 10.16 -29.73
N GLU A 1033 25.11 9.82 -28.98
CA GLU A 1033 24.56 8.46 -28.91
C GLU A 1033 23.87 8.02 -30.20
N GLU A 1034 23.13 8.91 -30.88
CA GLU A 1034 22.49 8.62 -32.18
C GLU A 1034 23.49 8.47 -33.34
N THR A 1035 24.71 9.00 -33.18
CA THR A 1035 25.76 8.97 -34.22
C THR A 1035 26.76 7.82 -33.99
N ARG A 1036 26.67 7.11 -32.86
CA ARG A 1036 27.43 5.89 -32.53
C ARG A 1036 26.60 4.65 -32.87
#